data_AF-F0XEJ4-F1
#
_entry.id   AF-F0XEJ4-F1
#
_cell.length_a   1.000
_cell.length_b   1.000
_cell.length_c   1.000
_cell.angle_alpha   90.00
_cell.angle_beta   90.00
_cell.angle_gamma   90.00
#
_symmetry.space_group_name_H-M   'P 1'
#
loop_
_entity.id
_entity.type
_entity.pdbx_description
1 polymer ?
#
loop_
_entity_poly.entity_id
_entity_poly.type
_entity_poly.pdbx_seq_one_letter_code
_entity_poly.pdbx_strand_id
1 'polypeptide(L)'
;MAKQRKSKRQLVRDERRKKKRENELQDDEAREDTRDAKRQRIHEDGMDQVNGGNLYYEDDGDGKSGPRDGGQEYGGREYAVPRQRAGPREFPGSREYPESREYPGPEHAGPDYAGTGDPREFFGLLSEAEQEYFRRADELLELNEFDTPAERRVFLANVFREARGKELKLASSQSCSRLMERLMQLATTRQKKRLFGAFSTHFMTLVSHRFAGHCCEQLFLQSARAVGKEGTADDDEDEAEAEAADDNDDGNDKNDTSMEQHFLLVLDELEPHVSALLTDRFGSHALRVLLVVLSGRPLDQLATRTMMRSRKKEVVTVAGEEARKRAAASDGDASTTNAIASSSTTASAAAVRSVPPSFVAAVRKILADIVAALDPASLRVMATHPTGNPVLQLLLELEMGEEKKTKKGKEAKEEDDTLLGRLLPGAPASLSDPQSPAAELIRTLVYDRIGSRLLETLVNNSPGRLFKALYASTFAAQVEADDADESSKEKDTSTSFARPMAVYLRNDVACYPAIRVLERLGRDELVAVITQQILAAPTAASMSGRTAAPAAVVAQLVERQRFSVLRTLFVRCAARSVDQTVVRQLVEALRQAVGAERHSDSAKLITRLCLGESDGDVDESEKLRGGDVRDEKKEAAAVAHGCLLVTAMQAIPGPPAQAVQKSLLALSSEQLAHLATATTASAAIVITAIAATNSDSHSRSQAPVVKQLVARLVPAYLQLATSPSGHAVLVAIVQRPSRVADASAGASGGTPAGAFVAHLELPFHLKEAFVSQLSTQEDTLRACWPGRVVWRAWRIDLWRSRRADWIRWSKAGEPEGLQKSTAPLAAAAWNRVLDEEDGEST
;
A
#
# COMPACT_ATOMS: atom_id res chain seq x y z
N MET A 1 -3.26 -65.49 35.73
CA MET A 1 -3.57 -64.57 34.61
C MET A 1 -4.06 -63.24 35.19
N ALA A 2 -3.17 -62.27 35.42
CA ALA A 2 -3.53 -60.96 35.94
C ALA A 2 -3.72 -59.96 34.78
N LYS A 3 -4.92 -59.38 34.64
CA LYS A 3 -5.23 -58.36 33.62
C LYS A 3 -4.47 -57.06 33.92
N GLN A 4 -3.71 -56.56 32.94
CA GLN A 4 -2.99 -55.29 33.03
C GLN A 4 -3.95 -54.12 33.26
N ARG A 5 -3.72 -53.35 34.33
CA ARG A 5 -4.46 -52.11 34.62
C ARG A 5 -3.95 -51.01 33.69
N LYS A 6 -4.84 -50.41 32.88
CA LYS A 6 -4.51 -49.28 32.01
C LYS A 6 -4.01 -48.09 32.85
N SER A 7 -2.96 -47.42 32.37
CA SER A 7 -2.37 -46.24 33.01
C SER A 7 -3.36 -45.06 33.00
N LYS A 8 -3.31 -44.20 34.04
CA LYS A 8 -4.12 -42.97 34.17
C LYS A 8 -4.04 -42.09 32.91
N ARG A 9 -2.87 -42.04 32.26
CA ARG A 9 -2.63 -41.26 31.03
C ARG A 9 -3.36 -41.86 29.81
N GLN A 10 -3.54 -43.18 29.80
CA GLN A 10 -4.23 -43.92 28.75
C GLN A 10 -5.75 -43.79 28.90
N LEU A 11 -6.26 -43.79 30.13
CA LEU A 11 -7.66 -43.49 30.43
C LEU A 11 -8.05 -42.08 29.97
N VAL A 12 -7.23 -41.07 30.26
CA VAL A 12 -7.48 -39.68 29.81
C VAL A 12 -7.45 -39.54 28.28
N ARG A 13 -6.57 -40.30 27.60
CA ARG A 13 -6.51 -40.31 26.13
C ARG A 13 -7.74 -40.99 25.51
N ASP A 14 -8.18 -42.11 26.09
CA ASP A 14 -9.39 -42.83 25.67
C ASP A 14 -10.64 -41.96 25.90
N GLU A 15 -10.71 -41.24 27.02
CA GLU A 15 -11.81 -40.32 27.37
C GLU A 15 -11.88 -39.11 26.42
N ARG A 16 -10.73 -38.52 26.06
CA ARG A 16 -10.68 -37.44 25.04
C ARG A 16 -11.10 -37.93 23.65
N ARG A 17 -10.71 -39.14 23.26
CA ARG A 17 -11.13 -39.74 21.96
C ARG A 17 -12.62 -40.04 21.94
N LYS A 18 -13.17 -40.51 23.06
CA LYS A 18 -14.61 -40.74 23.21
C LYS A 18 -15.39 -39.43 23.10
N LYS A 19 -14.95 -38.38 23.79
CA LYS A 19 -15.60 -37.06 23.76
C LYS A 19 -15.54 -36.41 22.36
N LYS A 20 -14.45 -36.61 21.62
CA LYS A 20 -14.35 -36.14 20.23
C LYS A 20 -15.37 -36.83 19.32
N ARG A 21 -15.54 -38.15 19.46
CA ARG A 21 -16.54 -38.91 18.70
C ARG A 21 -17.98 -38.54 19.07
N GLU A 22 -18.26 -38.28 20.34
CA GLU A 22 -19.58 -37.81 20.78
C GLU A 22 -19.92 -36.43 20.19
N ASN A 23 -18.95 -35.51 20.11
CA ASN A 23 -19.15 -34.22 19.45
C ASN A 23 -19.35 -34.35 17.93
N GLU A 24 -18.60 -35.22 17.26
CA GLU A 24 -18.76 -35.46 15.81
C GLU A 24 -20.16 -36.04 15.50
N LEU A 25 -20.68 -36.93 16.35
CA LEU A 25 -22.03 -37.46 16.20
C LEU A 25 -23.12 -36.40 16.45
N GLN A 26 -22.93 -35.51 17.41
CA GLN A 26 -23.87 -34.39 17.65
C GLN A 26 -23.90 -33.39 16.49
N ASP A 27 -22.74 -33.11 15.88
CA ASP A 27 -22.66 -32.22 14.72
C ASP A 27 -23.31 -32.86 13.48
N ASP A 28 -23.21 -34.18 13.32
CA ASP A 28 -23.88 -34.92 12.23
C ASP A 28 -25.41 -35.00 12.45
N GLU A 29 -25.88 -35.24 13.67
CA GLU A 29 -27.32 -35.17 14.01
C GLU A 29 -27.90 -33.77 13.74
N ALA A 30 -27.20 -32.70 14.13
CA ALA A 30 -27.64 -31.33 13.87
C ALA A 30 -27.69 -30.99 12.36
N ARG A 31 -26.81 -31.60 11.56
CA ARG A 31 -26.82 -31.48 10.09
C ARG A 31 -27.94 -32.26 9.43
N GLU A 32 -28.39 -33.36 10.05
CA GLU A 32 -29.52 -34.16 9.57
C GLU A 32 -30.84 -33.45 9.89
N ASP A 33 -31.01 -32.91 11.11
CA ASP A 33 -32.16 -32.11 11.51
C ASP A 33 -32.37 -30.87 10.61
N THR A 34 -31.28 -30.20 10.22
CA THR A 34 -31.35 -29.05 9.31
C THR A 34 -31.69 -29.44 7.87
N ARG A 35 -31.32 -30.65 7.42
CA ARG A 35 -31.73 -31.19 6.12
C ARG A 35 -33.21 -31.59 6.11
N ASP A 36 -33.71 -32.16 7.20
CA ASP A 36 -35.12 -32.54 7.32
C ASP A 36 -36.03 -31.32 7.45
N ALA A 37 -35.61 -30.28 8.17
CA ALA A 37 -36.31 -28.99 8.19
C ALA A 37 -36.37 -28.31 6.81
N LYS A 38 -35.36 -28.54 5.95
CA LYS A 38 -35.35 -28.05 4.56
C LYS A 38 -36.25 -28.88 3.65
N ARG A 39 -36.34 -30.20 3.86
CA ARG A 39 -37.26 -31.09 3.13
C ARG A 39 -38.73 -30.79 3.47
N GLN A 40 -39.04 -30.49 4.74
CA GLN A 40 -40.40 -30.13 5.15
C GLN A 40 -40.88 -28.81 4.51
N ARG A 41 -40.02 -27.77 4.41
CA ARG A 41 -40.38 -26.53 3.71
C ARG A 41 -40.67 -26.71 2.22
N ILE A 42 -39.92 -27.58 1.54
CA ILE A 42 -40.13 -27.87 0.11
C ILE A 42 -41.44 -28.64 -0.11
N HIS A 43 -41.92 -29.39 0.89
CA HIS A 43 -43.19 -30.12 0.82
C HIS A 43 -44.41 -29.23 1.15
N GLU A 44 -44.25 -28.16 1.92
CA GLU A 44 -45.31 -27.18 2.21
C GLU A 44 -45.51 -26.18 1.05
N ASP A 45 -44.45 -25.78 0.35
CA ASP A 45 -44.53 -24.87 -0.80
C ASP A 45 -45.01 -25.55 -2.10
N GLY A 46 -45.20 -26.89 -2.10
CA GLY A 46 -45.59 -27.69 -3.26
C GLY A 46 -47.08 -28.00 -3.40
N MET A 47 -47.95 -27.42 -2.55
CA MET A 47 -49.38 -27.79 -2.49
C MET A 47 -50.39 -26.70 -2.89
N ASP A 48 -49.94 -25.57 -3.46
CA ASP A 48 -50.85 -24.55 -4.01
C ASP A 48 -50.49 -24.21 -5.46
N GLN A 49 -50.92 -25.06 -6.41
CA GLN A 49 -51.58 -24.65 -7.66
C GLN A 49 -51.77 -25.84 -8.60
N VAL A 50 -52.94 -26.49 -8.51
CA VAL A 50 -53.55 -27.23 -9.62
C VAL A 50 -55.02 -26.86 -9.71
N ASN A 51 -55.38 -26.16 -10.79
CA ASN A 51 -56.62 -26.35 -11.55
C ASN A 51 -56.53 -25.45 -12.79
N GLY A 52 -56.69 -25.85 -14.04
CA GLY A 52 -57.05 -27.08 -14.76
C GLY A 52 -56.99 -26.61 -16.22
N GLY A 53 -56.52 -27.35 -17.21
CA GLY A 53 -56.83 -28.71 -17.58
C GLY A 53 -57.33 -28.68 -19.03
N ASN A 54 -56.84 -29.61 -19.85
CA ASN A 54 -57.43 -30.07 -21.12
C ASN A 54 -57.37 -29.10 -22.34
N LEU A 55 -57.19 -29.53 -23.60
CA LEU A 55 -56.86 -30.81 -24.26
C LEU A 55 -56.76 -30.48 -25.78
N TYR A 56 -55.94 -31.23 -26.53
CA TYR A 56 -55.94 -31.46 -28.00
C TYR A 56 -55.42 -30.44 -29.03
N TYR A 57 -54.39 -30.93 -29.76
CA TYR A 57 -54.16 -31.00 -31.23
C TYR A 57 -53.84 -29.72 -32.02
N GLU A 58 -52.66 -29.68 -32.67
CA GLU A 58 -52.43 -29.84 -34.15
C GLU A 58 -53.01 -28.65 -34.93
N ASP A 59 -52.43 -28.03 -35.95
CA ASP A 59 -51.34 -28.28 -36.89
C ASP A 59 -51.23 -26.95 -37.69
N ASP A 60 -50.14 -26.75 -38.42
CA ASP A 60 -49.97 -25.74 -39.48
C ASP A 60 -50.05 -24.25 -39.08
N GLY A 61 -49.28 -23.33 -39.63
CA GLY A 61 -48.59 -23.30 -40.91
C GLY A 61 -48.70 -21.87 -41.43
N ASP A 62 -47.54 -21.26 -41.66
CA ASP A 62 -47.25 -20.21 -42.64
C ASP A 62 -48.07 -18.91 -42.77
N GLY A 63 -47.31 -17.86 -43.15
CA GLY A 63 -47.80 -16.81 -44.04
C GLY A 63 -48.07 -15.48 -43.35
N LYS A 64 -47.04 -14.65 -43.19
CA LYS A 64 -46.77 -13.50 -44.07
C LYS A 64 -48.03 -12.71 -44.47
N SER A 65 -48.11 -11.48 -43.96
CA SER A 65 -47.99 -10.23 -44.73
C SER A 65 -48.88 -9.16 -44.10
N GLY A 66 -48.25 -8.06 -43.64
CA GLY A 66 -48.97 -6.78 -43.46
C GLY A 66 -49.35 -6.18 -44.81
N PRO A 67 -49.51 -4.84 -44.93
CA PRO A 67 -49.54 -3.82 -43.89
C PRO A 67 -50.66 -2.78 -44.11
N ARG A 68 -50.65 -1.71 -43.29
CA ARG A 68 -51.12 -0.35 -43.64
C ARG A 68 -52.63 -0.19 -43.81
N ASP A 69 -53.29 0.92 -43.52
CA ASP A 69 -53.02 2.28 -43.03
C ASP A 69 -54.46 2.83 -42.84
N GLY A 70 -54.83 3.41 -41.70
CA GLY A 70 -54.86 4.87 -41.60
C GLY A 70 -56.29 5.43 -41.62
N GLY A 71 -56.50 6.53 -40.89
CA GLY A 71 -57.68 7.42 -40.98
C GLY A 71 -58.69 7.27 -39.85
N GLN A 72 -58.64 8.11 -38.79
CA GLN A 72 -59.31 9.43 -38.69
C GLN A 72 -60.83 9.28 -38.54
N GLU A 73 -61.57 10.01 -37.69
CA GLU A 73 -61.39 11.22 -36.89
C GLU A 73 -62.69 11.34 -36.05
N TYR A 74 -62.70 12.08 -34.93
CA TYR A 74 -63.75 13.06 -34.61
C TYR A 74 -63.46 13.79 -33.26
N GLY A 75 -63.12 15.07 -33.38
CA GLY A 75 -63.48 16.23 -32.51
C GLY A 75 -63.02 16.24 -31.05
N GLY A 76 -62.34 17.25 -30.48
CA GLY A 76 -62.09 18.63 -30.90
C GLY A 76 -62.68 19.65 -29.90
N ARG A 77 -61.80 20.38 -29.19
CA ARG A 77 -61.88 21.76 -28.59
C ARG A 77 -61.07 21.82 -27.28
N GLU A 78 -59.81 22.27 -27.26
CA GLU A 78 -59.29 23.68 -27.24
C GLU A 78 -59.73 24.47 -25.99
N TYR A 79 -58.80 25.05 -25.18
CA TYR A 79 -58.08 26.31 -25.47
C TYR A 79 -56.59 26.37 -25.02
N ALA A 80 -55.81 27.17 -25.78
CA ALA A 80 -54.35 27.46 -25.83
C ALA A 80 -53.77 28.24 -24.61
N VAL A 81 -52.51 28.11 -24.14
CA VAL A 81 -51.11 28.27 -24.67
C VAL A 81 -50.69 29.74 -24.94
N PRO A 82 -49.50 30.16 -24.48
CA PRO A 82 -48.42 30.50 -25.41
C PRO A 82 -47.07 29.80 -25.10
N ARG A 83 -46.48 29.21 -26.14
CA ARG A 83 -45.13 28.63 -26.22
C ARG A 83 -44.14 29.69 -26.68
N GLN A 84 -42.90 29.64 -26.17
CA GLN A 84 -41.72 29.92 -26.97
C GLN A 84 -40.66 28.83 -26.76
N ARG A 85 -40.00 28.50 -27.87
CA ARG A 85 -39.29 27.26 -28.18
C ARG A 85 -37.91 27.19 -27.52
N ALA A 86 -37.58 26.04 -26.92
CA ALA A 86 -36.22 25.56 -26.75
C ALA A 86 -36.08 24.28 -27.60
N GLY A 87 -35.07 24.23 -28.47
CA GLY A 87 -34.75 23.05 -29.27
C GLY A 87 -34.12 21.94 -28.41
N PRO A 88 -34.15 20.67 -28.86
CA PRO A 88 -33.49 19.59 -28.15
C PRO A 88 -31.97 19.73 -28.31
N ARG A 89 -31.26 19.86 -27.19
CA ARG A 89 -29.81 19.67 -27.13
C ARG A 89 -29.51 18.17 -27.14
N GLU A 90 -28.54 17.82 -27.95
CA GLU A 90 -27.95 16.49 -28.11
C GLU A 90 -27.42 15.95 -26.77
N PHE A 91 -27.74 14.69 -26.48
CA PHE A 91 -27.15 13.90 -25.40
C PHE A 91 -25.83 13.29 -25.90
N PRO A 92 -24.68 13.48 -25.20
CA PRO A 92 -23.49 12.70 -25.47
C PRO A 92 -23.62 11.30 -24.83
N GLY A 93 -23.67 10.29 -25.70
CA GLY A 93 -23.19 8.91 -25.51
C GLY A 93 -23.33 8.27 -24.13
N SER A 94 -24.40 7.48 -23.98
CA SER A 94 -24.53 6.42 -22.99
C SER A 94 -23.30 5.49 -23.03
N ARG A 95 -22.54 5.46 -21.92
CA ARG A 95 -21.58 4.39 -21.66
C ARG A 95 -22.35 3.12 -21.34
N GLU A 96 -22.21 2.11 -22.20
CA GLU A 96 -22.58 0.73 -21.89
C GLU A 96 -21.75 0.24 -20.69
N TYR A 97 -22.46 -0.31 -19.71
CA TYR A 97 -21.89 -1.11 -18.64
C TYR A 97 -21.54 -2.50 -19.20
N PRO A 98 -20.40 -3.11 -18.87
CA PRO A 98 -20.26 -4.54 -19.02
C PRO A 98 -20.90 -5.23 -17.81
N GLU A 99 -22.08 -5.80 -18.06
CA GLU A 99 -22.70 -6.87 -17.28
C GLU A 99 -21.72 -8.05 -17.07
N SER A 100 -21.95 -8.74 -15.96
CA SER A 100 -21.51 -10.10 -15.62
C SER A 100 -20.99 -10.93 -16.81
N ARG A 101 -19.70 -11.26 -16.79
CA ARG A 101 -19.13 -12.26 -17.70
C ARG A 101 -19.56 -13.66 -17.29
N GLU A 102 -20.66 -14.11 -17.86
CA GLU A 102 -20.86 -15.52 -18.13
C GLU A 102 -19.80 -15.98 -19.16
N TYR A 103 -19.14 -17.08 -18.85
CA TYR A 103 -18.16 -17.72 -19.73
C TYR A 103 -18.89 -18.46 -20.86
N PRO A 104 -18.54 -18.27 -22.14
CA PRO A 104 -18.91 -19.23 -23.15
C PRO A 104 -18.05 -20.49 -22.96
N GLY A 105 -18.70 -21.65 -23.00
CA GLY A 105 -18.05 -22.96 -23.01
C GLY A 105 -17.15 -23.19 -24.22
N PRO A 106 -16.45 -24.34 -24.28
CA PRO A 106 -15.28 -24.54 -25.12
C PRO A 106 -15.65 -24.99 -26.54
N GLU A 107 -16.51 -24.27 -27.26
CA GLU A 107 -16.75 -24.54 -28.68
C GLU A 107 -16.98 -23.22 -29.41
N HIS A 108 -15.99 -22.82 -30.23
CA HIS A 108 -15.96 -21.78 -31.28
C HIS A 108 -14.70 -20.90 -31.19
N ALA A 109 -13.57 -21.47 -31.63
CA ALA A 109 -12.47 -20.66 -32.14
C ALA A 109 -12.90 -20.04 -33.48
N GLY A 110 -13.37 -18.78 -33.43
CA GLY A 110 -13.57 -17.95 -34.62
C GLY A 110 -12.24 -17.38 -35.13
N PRO A 111 -12.06 -17.19 -36.45
CA PRO A 111 -10.78 -16.87 -37.06
C PRO A 111 -10.55 -15.35 -37.14
N ASP A 112 -10.33 -14.69 -36.01
CA ASP A 112 -9.98 -13.26 -35.99
C ASP A 112 -8.70 -13.01 -35.17
N TYR A 113 -7.59 -13.61 -35.61
CA TYR A 113 -6.23 -13.23 -35.20
C TYR A 113 -5.25 -13.41 -36.36
N ALA A 114 -5.50 -12.70 -37.47
CA ALA A 114 -4.50 -12.46 -38.50
C ALA A 114 -3.84 -11.09 -38.25
N GLY A 115 -2.98 -11.02 -37.23
CA GLY A 115 -2.20 -9.83 -36.90
C GLY A 115 -0.75 -10.21 -36.60
N THR A 116 0.08 -10.23 -37.64
CA THR A 116 1.56 -10.17 -37.64
C THR A 116 2.28 -10.58 -36.35
N GLY A 117 2.06 -11.80 -35.88
CA GLY A 117 2.77 -12.39 -34.74
C GLY A 117 3.26 -13.75 -35.14
N ASP A 118 4.57 -13.96 -35.04
CA ASP A 118 5.21 -15.28 -35.14
C ASP A 118 4.37 -16.30 -34.32
N PRO A 119 4.04 -17.49 -34.85
CA PRO A 119 3.29 -18.50 -34.09
C PRO A 119 3.97 -18.75 -32.75
N ARG A 120 3.31 -18.33 -31.66
CA ARG A 120 3.81 -18.53 -30.30
C ARG A 120 4.12 -20.01 -30.11
N GLU A 121 5.32 -20.30 -29.64
CA GLU A 121 5.77 -21.66 -29.39
C GLU A 121 4.77 -22.40 -28.49
N PHE A 122 4.37 -23.59 -28.94
CA PHE A 122 3.36 -24.39 -28.27
C PHE A 122 4.02 -25.63 -27.66
N PHE A 123 4.03 -25.69 -26.33
CA PHE A 123 4.68 -26.75 -25.57
C PHE A 123 3.84 -28.03 -25.42
N GLY A 124 2.64 -28.06 -26.00
CA GLY A 124 1.69 -29.17 -25.86
C GLY A 124 0.73 -28.99 -24.67
N LEU A 125 -0.30 -29.83 -24.64
CA LEU A 125 -1.27 -29.88 -23.54
C LEU A 125 -0.91 -30.99 -22.55
N LEU A 126 -1.30 -30.78 -21.30
CA LEU A 126 -1.36 -31.83 -20.29
C LEU A 126 -2.59 -32.70 -20.56
N SER A 127 -2.45 -34.01 -20.42
CA SER A 127 -3.60 -34.94 -20.43
C SER A 127 -4.54 -34.65 -19.26
N GLU A 128 -5.80 -35.07 -19.36
CA GLU A 128 -6.80 -34.87 -18.29
C GLU A 128 -6.33 -35.44 -16.94
N ALA A 129 -5.70 -36.62 -16.96
CA ALA A 129 -5.15 -37.26 -15.77
C ALA A 129 -4.03 -36.43 -15.12
N GLU A 130 -3.15 -35.84 -15.93
CA GLU A 130 -2.08 -34.96 -15.45
C GLU A 130 -2.66 -33.66 -14.89
N GLN A 131 -3.61 -33.04 -15.60
CA GLN A 131 -4.27 -31.82 -15.12
C GLN A 131 -4.93 -32.04 -13.75
N GLU A 132 -5.65 -33.15 -13.57
CA GLU A 132 -6.32 -33.45 -12.30
C GLU A 132 -5.33 -33.81 -11.19
N TYR A 133 -4.19 -34.44 -11.52
CA TYR A 133 -3.11 -34.65 -10.56
C TYR A 133 -2.55 -33.32 -10.05
N PHE A 134 -2.15 -32.43 -10.96
CA PHE A 134 -1.54 -31.15 -10.60
C PHE A 134 -2.52 -30.18 -9.94
N ARG A 135 -3.80 -30.20 -10.36
CA ARG A 135 -4.85 -29.41 -9.70
C ARG A 135 -5.03 -29.82 -8.23
N ARG A 136 -5.08 -31.12 -7.94
CA ARG A 136 -5.15 -31.62 -6.56
C ARG A 136 -3.90 -31.29 -5.77
N ALA A 137 -2.72 -31.36 -6.40
CA ALA A 137 -1.48 -30.97 -5.75
C ALA A 137 -1.47 -29.48 -5.37
N ASP A 138 -2.07 -28.63 -6.20
CA ASP A 138 -2.19 -27.19 -5.95
C ASP A 138 -3.06 -26.89 -4.72
N GLU A 139 -4.24 -27.50 -4.65
CA GLU A 139 -5.18 -27.35 -3.53
C GLU A 139 -4.55 -27.76 -2.20
N LEU A 140 -3.79 -28.86 -2.18
CA LEU A 140 -3.08 -29.33 -0.99
C LEU A 140 -1.98 -28.35 -0.54
N LEU A 141 -1.24 -27.76 -1.49
CA LEU A 141 -0.19 -26.78 -1.18
C LEU A 141 -0.73 -25.43 -0.76
N GLU A 142 -1.89 -25.02 -1.30
CA GLU A 142 -2.57 -23.80 -0.90
C GLU A 142 -2.97 -23.83 0.58
N LEU A 143 -3.57 -24.94 1.01
CA LEU A 143 -3.94 -25.17 2.42
C LEU A 143 -2.71 -25.35 3.32
N ASN A 144 -1.65 -25.99 2.81
CA ASN A 144 -0.39 -26.27 3.50
C ASN A 144 -0.57 -27.00 4.86
N GLU A 145 -1.60 -27.83 4.99
CA GLU A 145 -1.97 -28.59 6.21
C GLU A 145 -1.25 -29.94 6.31
N PHE A 146 0.08 -29.96 6.22
CA PHE A 146 0.87 -31.17 6.40
C PHE A 146 1.10 -31.48 7.88
N ASP A 147 1.06 -32.75 8.29
CA ASP A 147 1.27 -33.13 9.69
C ASP A 147 2.70 -32.79 10.15
N THR A 148 3.67 -32.91 9.23
CA THR A 148 5.07 -32.57 9.50
C THR A 148 5.77 -31.87 8.32
N PRO A 149 6.82 -31.07 8.58
CA PRO A 149 7.65 -30.49 7.52
C PRO A 149 8.36 -31.53 6.64
N ALA A 150 8.65 -32.72 7.17
CA ALA A 150 9.27 -33.81 6.42
C ALA A 150 8.31 -34.42 5.40
N GLU A 151 7.05 -34.63 5.80
CA GLU A 151 6.00 -35.10 4.89
C GLU A 151 5.78 -34.13 3.73
N ARG A 152 5.75 -32.82 4.01
CA ARG A 152 5.68 -31.81 2.95
C ARG A 152 6.85 -31.90 1.97
N ARG A 153 8.07 -32.15 2.45
CA ARG A 153 9.25 -32.31 1.59
C ARG A 153 9.11 -33.52 0.66
N VAL A 154 8.68 -34.66 1.18
CA VAL A 154 8.42 -35.88 0.39
C VAL A 154 7.32 -35.63 -0.64
N PHE A 155 6.24 -34.95 -0.25
CA PHE A 155 5.18 -34.55 -1.17
C PHE A 155 5.71 -33.68 -2.31
N LEU A 156 6.47 -32.62 -2.00
CA LEU A 156 7.06 -31.74 -3.00
C LEU A 156 8.00 -32.49 -3.94
N ALA A 157 8.87 -33.37 -3.42
CA ALA A 157 9.76 -34.19 -4.25
C ALA A 157 8.99 -35.05 -5.26
N ASN A 158 7.88 -35.66 -4.84
CA ASN A 158 7.00 -36.41 -5.74
C ASN A 158 6.35 -35.54 -6.81
N VAL A 159 5.88 -34.33 -6.47
CA VAL A 159 5.30 -33.41 -7.44
C VAL A 159 6.35 -32.93 -8.45
N PHE A 160 7.57 -32.59 -8.01
CA PHE A 160 8.66 -32.21 -8.92
C PHE A 160 9.07 -33.36 -9.84
N ARG A 161 9.09 -34.59 -9.33
CA ARG A 161 9.37 -35.78 -10.14
C ARG A 161 8.32 -36.00 -11.24
N GLU A 162 7.03 -35.82 -10.91
CA GLU A 162 5.95 -35.93 -11.90
C GLU A 162 5.95 -34.77 -12.90
N ALA A 163 6.43 -33.60 -12.50
CA ALA A 163 6.58 -32.43 -13.36
C ALA A 163 7.73 -32.54 -14.38
N ARG A 164 8.64 -33.50 -14.23
CA ARG A 164 9.83 -33.65 -15.06
C ARG A 164 9.48 -33.86 -16.54
N GLY A 165 10.03 -33.03 -17.42
CA GLY A 165 9.72 -33.01 -18.85
C GLY A 165 8.36 -32.41 -19.21
N LYS A 166 7.62 -31.88 -18.23
CA LYS A 166 6.29 -31.26 -18.37
C LYS A 166 6.28 -29.81 -17.86
N GLU A 167 7.44 -29.27 -17.50
CA GLU A 167 7.61 -27.97 -16.84
C GLU A 167 7.07 -26.83 -17.69
N LEU A 168 7.42 -26.83 -18.99
CA LEU A 168 6.95 -25.83 -19.95
C LEU A 168 5.42 -25.87 -20.12
N LYS A 169 4.83 -27.07 -20.17
CA LYS A 169 3.37 -27.27 -20.24
C LYS A 169 2.68 -26.78 -18.98
N LEU A 170 3.25 -27.06 -17.81
CA LEU A 170 2.73 -26.63 -16.52
C LEU A 170 2.76 -25.11 -16.39
N ALA A 171 3.88 -24.48 -16.72
CA ALA A 171 4.05 -23.02 -16.64
C ALA A 171 3.14 -22.27 -17.61
N SER A 172 2.88 -22.84 -18.80
CA SER A 172 2.02 -22.24 -19.83
C SER A 172 0.54 -22.61 -19.70
N SER A 173 0.16 -23.46 -18.74
CA SER A 173 -1.23 -23.87 -18.50
C SER A 173 -1.99 -22.89 -17.60
N GLN A 174 -3.23 -22.56 -17.97
CA GLN A 174 -4.11 -21.70 -17.17
C GLN A 174 -4.41 -22.27 -15.77
N SER A 175 -4.57 -23.59 -15.67
CA SER A 175 -4.94 -24.26 -14.42
C SER A 175 -3.72 -24.55 -13.54
N CYS A 176 -2.56 -24.83 -14.16
CA CYS A 176 -1.38 -25.34 -13.45
C CYS A 176 -0.28 -24.30 -13.24
N SER A 177 -0.34 -23.11 -13.85
CA SER A 177 0.70 -22.09 -13.66
C SER A 177 0.77 -21.60 -12.20
N ARG A 178 -0.37 -21.55 -11.49
CA ARG A 178 -0.42 -21.19 -10.07
C ARG A 178 0.31 -22.21 -9.20
N LEU A 179 0.14 -23.50 -9.49
CA LEU A 179 0.93 -24.57 -8.87
C LEU A 179 2.42 -24.32 -9.10
N MET A 180 2.83 -24.04 -10.33
CA MET A 180 4.23 -23.78 -10.64
C MET A 180 4.81 -22.60 -9.83
N GLU A 181 4.05 -21.51 -9.67
CA GLU A 181 4.44 -20.39 -8.81
C GLU A 181 4.58 -20.79 -7.33
N ARG A 182 3.68 -21.64 -6.80
CA ARG A 182 3.76 -22.17 -5.42
C ARG A 182 4.94 -23.11 -5.25
N LEU A 183 5.17 -24.00 -6.22
CA LEU A 183 6.34 -24.89 -6.25
C LEU A 183 7.64 -24.09 -6.18
N MET A 184 7.77 -23.00 -6.95
CA MET A 184 8.96 -22.13 -6.91
C MET A 184 9.18 -21.42 -5.58
N GLN A 185 8.12 -21.14 -4.81
CA GLN A 185 8.24 -20.58 -3.45
C GLN A 185 8.82 -21.57 -2.46
N LEU A 186 8.49 -22.85 -2.64
CA LEU A 186 8.88 -23.94 -1.76
C LEU A 186 10.11 -24.71 -2.25
N ALA A 187 10.55 -24.44 -3.49
CA ALA A 187 11.65 -25.12 -4.15
C ALA A 187 12.99 -24.87 -3.44
N THR A 188 13.80 -25.92 -3.36
CA THR A 188 15.22 -25.81 -3.00
C THR A 188 16.02 -25.09 -4.08
N THR A 189 17.24 -24.65 -3.76
CA THR A 189 18.15 -24.04 -4.74
C THR A 189 18.40 -24.98 -5.93
N ARG A 190 18.63 -26.28 -5.66
CA ARG A 190 18.81 -27.32 -6.68
C ARG A 190 17.60 -27.45 -7.61
N GLN A 191 16.38 -27.47 -7.06
CA GLN A 191 15.15 -27.54 -7.84
C GLN A 191 14.95 -26.28 -8.71
N LYS A 192 15.32 -25.09 -8.20
CA LYS A 192 15.29 -23.85 -8.99
C LYS A 192 16.28 -23.90 -10.16
N LYS A 193 17.51 -24.37 -9.94
CA LYS A 193 18.51 -24.57 -11.01
C LYS A 193 17.99 -25.52 -12.10
N ARG A 194 17.34 -26.63 -11.72
CA ARG A 194 16.67 -27.55 -12.67
C ARG A 194 15.59 -26.83 -13.48
N LEU A 195 14.75 -26.00 -12.84
CA LEU A 195 13.72 -25.21 -13.53
C LEU A 195 14.32 -24.18 -14.51
N PHE A 196 15.44 -23.52 -14.17
CA PHE A 196 16.16 -22.67 -15.13
C PHE A 196 16.64 -23.47 -16.33
N GLY A 197 17.17 -24.68 -16.12
CA GLY A 197 17.55 -25.59 -17.20
C GLY A 197 16.36 -25.98 -18.08
N ALA A 198 15.23 -26.36 -17.49
CA ALA A 198 14.02 -26.74 -18.22
C ALA A 198 13.41 -25.58 -19.02
N PHE A 199 13.59 -24.34 -18.59
CA PHE A 199 13.10 -23.14 -19.29
C PHE A 199 14.10 -22.57 -20.29
N SER A 200 15.35 -23.04 -20.28
CA SER A 200 16.40 -22.55 -21.17
C SER A 200 15.99 -22.65 -22.63
N THR A 201 16.39 -21.68 -23.44
CA THR A 201 16.05 -21.53 -24.87
C THR A 201 14.59 -21.15 -25.16
N HIS A 202 13.73 -21.06 -24.14
CA HIS A 202 12.32 -20.72 -24.26
C HIS A 202 11.90 -19.48 -23.45
N PHE A 203 12.83 -18.84 -22.72
CA PHE A 203 12.55 -17.68 -21.89
C PHE A 203 11.88 -16.56 -22.66
N MET A 204 12.28 -16.27 -23.90
CA MET A 204 11.63 -15.21 -24.69
C MET A 204 10.11 -15.47 -24.87
N THR A 205 9.73 -16.71 -25.16
CA THR A 205 8.31 -17.08 -25.27
C THR A 205 7.63 -17.10 -23.91
N LEU A 206 8.29 -17.64 -22.88
CA LEU A 206 7.72 -17.78 -21.55
C LEU A 206 7.47 -16.42 -20.88
N VAL A 207 8.41 -15.47 -20.96
CA VAL A 207 8.27 -14.15 -20.32
C VAL A 207 7.14 -13.33 -20.96
N SER A 208 6.88 -13.53 -22.25
CA SER A 208 5.80 -12.87 -22.99
C SER A 208 4.47 -13.63 -22.92
N HIS A 209 4.43 -14.77 -22.22
CA HIS A 209 3.23 -15.56 -22.07
C HIS A 209 2.37 -15.09 -20.89
N ARG A 210 1.03 -15.07 -21.07
CA ARG A 210 0.07 -14.59 -20.06
C ARG A 210 0.08 -15.32 -18.71
N PHE A 211 0.60 -16.54 -18.67
CA PHE A 211 0.68 -17.39 -17.47
C PHE A 211 2.16 -17.64 -17.10
N ALA A 212 2.92 -18.27 -18.00
CA ALA A 212 4.34 -18.53 -17.77
C ALA A 212 5.19 -17.29 -17.45
N GLY A 213 4.81 -16.08 -17.88
CA GLY A 213 5.51 -14.86 -17.51
C GLY A 213 5.52 -14.65 -15.98
N HIS A 214 4.44 -15.00 -15.29
CA HIS A 214 4.39 -14.97 -13.83
C HIS A 214 5.26 -16.05 -13.19
N CYS A 215 5.33 -17.24 -13.81
CA CYS A 215 6.26 -18.29 -13.38
C CYS A 215 7.72 -17.80 -13.51
N CYS A 216 8.09 -17.12 -14.61
CA CYS A 216 9.42 -16.53 -14.78
C CYS A 216 9.70 -15.45 -13.73
N GLU A 217 8.77 -14.50 -13.50
CA GLU A 217 8.91 -13.50 -12.43
C GLU A 217 9.18 -14.17 -11.08
N GLN A 218 8.41 -15.22 -10.76
CA GLN A 218 8.51 -15.93 -9.50
C GLN A 218 9.84 -16.70 -9.38
N LEU A 219 10.26 -17.39 -10.44
CA LEU A 219 11.55 -18.07 -10.50
C LEU A 219 12.69 -17.09 -10.25
N PHE A 220 12.69 -15.93 -10.92
CA PHE A 220 13.72 -14.91 -10.76
C PHE A 220 13.76 -14.36 -9.32
N LEU A 221 12.60 -14.00 -8.75
CA LEU A 221 12.52 -13.45 -7.39
C LEU A 221 12.97 -14.45 -6.32
N GLN A 222 12.53 -15.70 -6.42
CA GLN A 222 12.86 -16.74 -5.43
C GLN A 222 14.31 -17.23 -5.55
N SER A 223 14.93 -17.02 -6.71
CA SER A 223 16.32 -17.42 -6.97
C SER A 223 17.33 -16.31 -6.64
N ALA A 224 16.90 -15.05 -6.63
CA ALA A 224 17.74 -13.90 -6.30
C ALA A 224 18.46 -14.00 -4.94
N ARG A 225 17.90 -14.75 -3.98
CA ARG A 225 18.47 -14.95 -2.64
C ARG A 225 19.62 -15.96 -2.61
N ALA A 226 19.66 -16.87 -3.58
CA ALA A 226 20.72 -17.87 -3.72
C ALA A 226 21.95 -17.32 -4.47
N VAL A 227 21.77 -16.28 -5.29
CA VAL A 227 22.87 -15.64 -6.01
C VAL A 227 23.95 -15.15 -5.04
N GLY A 228 25.18 -15.59 -5.26
CA GLY A 228 26.36 -15.20 -4.46
C GLY A 228 26.49 -15.92 -3.11
N LYS A 229 25.64 -16.93 -2.84
CA LYS A 229 25.74 -17.80 -1.65
C LYS A 229 26.26 -19.20 -1.97
N GLU A 230 26.62 -19.45 -3.23
CA GLU A 230 26.97 -20.79 -3.68
C GLU A 230 28.36 -21.19 -3.17
N GLY A 231 28.46 -22.39 -2.59
CA GLY A 231 29.67 -22.88 -1.91
C GLY A 231 29.88 -22.29 -0.50
N THR A 232 28.82 -21.80 0.14
CA THR A 232 28.82 -21.47 1.57
C THR A 232 28.32 -22.65 2.40
N ALA A 233 28.66 -22.70 3.69
CA ALA A 233 28.21 -23.78 4.58
C ALA A 233 26.67 -23.93 4.61
N ASP A 234 25.94 -22.81 4.48
CA ASP A 234 24.47 -22.82 4.39
C ASP A 234 23.98 -23.50 3.10
N ASP A 235 24.72 -23.36 1.98
CA ASP A 235 24.42 -24.00 0.70
C ASP A 235 24.74 -25.49 0.74
N ASP A 236 25.85 -25.88 1.37
CA ASP A 236 26.24 -27.29 1.57
C ASP A 236 25.20 -28.05 2.42
N GLU A 237 24.63 -27.40 3.46
CA GLU A 237 23.56 -27.98 4.28
C GLU A 237 22.24 -28.13 3.50
N ASP A 238 21.84 -27.11 2.72
CA ASP A 238 20.66 -27.15 1.87
C ASP A 238 20.78 -28.21 0.76
N GLU A 239 21.98 -28.39 0.18
CA GLU A 239 22.26 -29.43 -0.81
C GLU A 239 22.21 -30.83 -0.19
N ALA A 240 22.81 -31.04 0.99
CA ALA A 240 22.78 -32.33 1.68
C ALA A 240 21.35 -32.74 2.08
N GLU A 241 20.51 -31.80 2.54
CA GLU A 241 19.10 -32.07 2.83
C GLU A 241 18.29 -32.37 1.56
N ALA A 242 18.64 -31.78 0.41
CA ALA A 242 18.00 -32.05 -0.87
C ALA A 242 18.39 -33.43 -1.43
N GLU A 243 19.66 -33.83 -1.29
CA GLU A 243 20.12 -35.17 -1.70
C GLU A 243 19.45 -36.27 -0.87
N ALA A 244 19.30 -36.07 0.45
CA ALA A 244 18.63 -37.03 1.32
C ALA A 244 17.12 -37.18 1.06
N ALA A 245 16.50 -36.24 0.34
CA ALA A 245 15.08 -36.30 -0.03
C ALA A 245 14.84 -36.88 -1.44
N ASP A 246 15.89 -37.02 -2.26
CA ASP A 246 15.84 -37.47 -3.65
C ASP A 246 16.59 -38.81 -3.79
N ASP A 247 16.11 -39.85 -3.06
CA ASP A 247 16.74 -41.18 -2.89
C ASP A 247 16.93 -42.00 -4.19
N ASN A 248 16.55 -41.46 -5.37
CA ASN A 248 16.62 -42.14 -6.68
C ASN A 248 17.03 -41.18 -7.82
N ASP A 249 17.92 -40.22 -7.56
CA ASP A 249 18.50 -39.41 -8.63
C ASP A 249 19.59 -40.24 -9.35
N ASP A 250 19.30 -40.73 -10.56
CA ASP A 250 20.34 -41.20 -11.49
C ASP A 250 21.34 -40.04 -11.63
N GLY A 251 22.57 -40.23 -11.14
CA GLY A 251 23.59 -39.19 -10.93
C GLY A 251 24.11 -38.44 -12.16
N ASN A 252 23.30 -38.34 -13.22
CA ASN A 252 23.55 -37.66 -14.48
C ASN A 252 22.94 -36.24 -14.53
N ASP A 253 22.22 -35.80 -13.49
CA ASP A 253 21.53 -34.50 -13.44
C ASP A 253 22.15 -33.53 -12.40
N LYS A 254 23.48 -33.59 -12.28
CA LYS A 254 24.28 -32.56 -11.58
C LYS A 254 24.42 -31.36 -12.51
N ASN A 255 23.44 -30.46 -12.44
CA ASN A 255 23.58 -29.16 -13.06
C ASN A 255 24.56 -28.31 -12.23
N ASP A 256 25.84 -28.41 -12.55
CA ASP A 256 26.96 -27.69 -11.91
C ASP A 256 26.94 -26.17 -12.22
N THR A 257 25.97 -25.70 -13.00
CA THR A 257 25.82 -24.29 -13.35
C THR A 257 25.44 -23.47 -12.10
N SER A 258 26.22 -22.42 -11.84
CA SER A 258 25.93 -21.47 -10.77
C SER A 258 24.61 -20.73 -11.04
N MET A 259 23.92 -20.32 -9.99
CA MET A 259 22.71 -19.51 -10.06
C MET A 259 23.02 -18.18 -10.76
N GLU A 260 24.20 -17.61 -10.49
CA GLU A 260 24.71 -16.45 -11.23
C GLU A 260 24.74 -16.72 -12.75
N GLN A 261 25.32 -17.84 -13.18
CA GLN A 261 25.43 -18.19 -14.59
C GLN A 261 24.07 -18.44 -15.23
N HIS A 262 23.11 -19.05 -14.51
CA HIS A 262 21.74 -19.19 -15.00
C HIS A 262 21.08 -17.85 -15.32
N PHE A 263 21.24 -16.84 -14.47
CA PHE A 263 20.74 -15.49 -14.78
C PHE A 263 21.42 -14.91 -16.02
N LEU A 264 22.74 -15.07 -16.17
CA LEU A 264 23.46 -14.57 -17.35
C LEU A 264 22.99 -15.24 -18.65
N LEU A 265 22.76 -16.55 -18.64
CA LEU A 265 22.22 -17.28 -19.79
C LEU A 265 20.82 -16.80 -20.19
N VAL A 266 19.97 -16.47 -19.22
CA VAL A 266 18.66 -15.85 -19.49
C VAL A 266 18.83 -14.49 -20.17
N LEU A 267 19.81 -13.68 -19.74
CA LEU A 267 20.04 -12.38 -20.35
C LEU A 267 20.57 -12.50 -21.77
N ASP A 268 21.49 -13.42 -22.03
CA ASP A 268 22.00 -13.68 -23.38
C ASP A 268 20.87 -14.10 -24.34
N GLU A 269 19.90 -14.89 -23.86
CA GLU A 269 18.73 -15.29 -24.65
C GLU A 269 17.77 -14.12 -24.94
N LEU A 270 17.55 -13.24 -23.96
CA LEU A 270 16.60 -12.12 -24.09
C LEU A 270 17.20 -10.90 -24.79
N GLU A 271 18.53 -10.75 -24.80
CA GLU A 271 19.27 -9.59 -25.34
C GLU A 271 18.80 -9.13 -26.73
N PRO A 272 18.63 -10.01 -27.74
CA PRO A 272 18.19 -9.60 -29.08
C PRO A 272 16.76 -9.01 -29.10
N HIS A 273 15.97 -9.27 -28.07
CA HIS A 273 14.55 -8.95 -27.99
C HIS A 273 14.23 -7.87 -26.95
N VAL A 274 15.23 -7.32 -26.26
CA VAL A 274 15.04 -6.36 -25.17
C VAL A 274 14.14 -5.20 -25.58
N SER A 275 14.35 -4.63 -26.78
CA SER A 275 13.53 -3.52 -27.30
C SER A 275 12.06 -3.87 -27.45
N ALA A 276 11.73 -5.11 -27.84
CA ALA A 276 10.35 -5.59 -27.94
C ALA A 276 9.72 -5.81 -26.55
N LEU A 277 10.52 -6.25 -25.58
CA LEU A 277 10.07 -6.48 -24.20
C LEU A 277 9.73 -5.19 -23.45
N LEU A 278 10.30 -4.04 -23.83
CA LEU A 278 10.08 -2.76 -23.15
C LEU A 278 8.59 -2.37 -23.10
N THR A 279 7.84 -2.68 -24.16
CA THR A 279 6.41 -2.32 -24.28
C THR A 279 5.49 -3.52 -24.29
N ASP A 280 6.02 -4.75 -24.27
CA ASP A 280 5.22 -5.97 -24.20
C ASP A 280 4.41 -6.06 -22.90
N ARG A 281 3.13 -6.37 -23.05
CA ARG A 281 2.15 -6.39 -21.93
C ARG A 281 2.53 -7.36 -20.82
N PHE A 282 3.25 -8.43 -21.12
CA PHE A 282 3.67 -9.46 -20.17
C PHE A 282 5.18 -9.40 -19.90
N GLY A 283 5.99 -9.41 -20.96
CA GLY A 283 7.45 -9.43 -20.92
C GLY A 283 8.07 -8.25 -20.19
N SER A 284 7.46 -7.06 -20.25
CA SER A 284 7.93 -5.88 -19.50
C SER A 284 7.95 -6.08 -17.98
N HIS A 285 7.09 -6.95 -17.44
CA HIS A 285 7.09 -7.29 -16.01
C HIS A 285 8.30 -8.15 -15.66
N ALA A 286 8.55 -9.21 -16.43
CA ALA A 286 9.71 -10.08 -16.25
C ALA A 286 11.03 -9.31 -16.41
N LEU A 287 11.12 -8.42 -17.40
CA LEU A 287 12.29 -7.55 -17.61
C LEU A 287 12.54 -6.64 -16.40
N ARG A 288 11.51 -6.01 -15.84
CA ARG A 288 11.65 -5.19 -14.62
C ARG A 288 12.12 -6.02 -13.43
N VAL A 289 11.59 -7.23 -13.26
CA VAL A 289 12.03 -8.16 -12.20
C VAL A 289 13.51 -8.51 -12.37
N LEU A 290 13.95 -8.85 -13.59
CA LEU A 290 15.36 -9.12 -13.88
C LEU A 290 16.23 -7.91 -13.53
N LEU A 291 15.90 -6.72 -14.01
CA LEU A 291 16.66 -5.49 -13.71
C LEU A 291 16.75 -5.19 -12.20
N VAL A 292 15.67 -5.41 -11.45
CA VAL A 292 15.65 -5.29 -9.98
C VAL A 292 16.58 -6.32 -9.33
N VAL A 293 16.54 -7.58 -9.78
CA VAL A 293 17.40 -8.64 -9.26
C VAL A 293 18.87 -8.36 -9.58
N LEU A 294 19.20 -7.96 -10.80
CA LEU A 294 20.57 -7.69 -11.21
C LEU A 294 21.16 -6.47 -10.51
N SER A 295 20.35 -5.44 -10.26
CA SER A 295 20.80 -4.22 -9.57
C SER A 295 20.95 -4.36 -8.04
N GLY A 296 20.60 -5.53 -7.48
CA GLY A 296 20.68 -5.78 -6.04
C GLY A 296 19.66 -4.99 -5.22
N ARG A 297 18.62 -4.45 -5.85
CA ARG A 297 17.58 -3.72 -5.12
C ARG A 297 16.84 -4.68 -4.17
N PRO A 298 16.52 -4.24 -2.94
CA PRO A 298 15.77 -5.04 -1.98
C PRO A 298 14.36 -5.35 -2.53
N LEU A 299 14.00 -6.63 -2.49
CA LEU A 299 12.83 -7.17 -3.17
C LEU A 299 11.51 -6.94 -2.41
N ASP A 300 11.59 -6.72 -1.11
CA ASP A 300 10.48 -6.54 -0.17
C ASP A 300 10.05 -5.07 -0.01
N GLN A 301 10.91 -4.12 -0.40
CA GLN A 301 10.59 -2.70 -0.37
C GLN A 301 9.35 -2.38 -1.21
N LEU A 302 8.48 -1.54 -0.65
CA LEU A 302 7.22 -1.14 -1.28
C LEU A 302 7.44 -0.49 -2.66
N ALA A 303 8.44 0.39 -2.78
CA ALA A 303 8.78 1.02 -4.06
C ALA A 303 9.15 -0.03 -5.13
N THR A 304 9.93 -1.05 -4.76
CA THR A 304 10.28 -2.17 -5.63
C THR A 304 9.05 -2.99 -6.01
N ARG A 305 8.16 -3.30 -5.05
CA ARG A 305 6.92 -4.06 -5.30
C ARG A 305 5.96 -3.35 -6.25
N THR A 306 5.71 -2.06 -6.03
CA THR A 306 4.83 -1.24 -6.88
C THR A 306 5.41 -1.07 -8.28
N MET A 307 6.75 -1.05 -8.43
CA MET A 307 7.39 -1.07 -9.75
C MET A 307 7.27 -2.40 -10.48
N MET A 308 7.23 -3.54 -9.79
CA MET A 308 7.17 -4.87 -10.43
C MET A 308 5.74 -5.33 -10.73
N ARG A 309 4.79 -5.02 -9.85
CA ARG A 309 3.43 -5.58 -9.88
C ARG A 309 2.37 -4.48 -9.76
N SER A 310 1.29 -4.64 -10.53
CA SER A 310 0.09 -3.82 -10.37
C SER A 310 -0.58 -4.14 -9.03
N ARG A 311 -1.18 -3.13 -8.39
CA ARG A 311 -1.93 -3.26 -7.13
C ARG A 311 -3.11 -4.25 -7.21
N LYS A 312 -3.62 -4.52 -8.41
CA LYS A 312 -4.70 -5.49 -8.66
C LYS A 312 -4.21 -6.93 -8.89
N LYS A 313 -2.90 -7.17 -8.86
CA LYS A 313 -2.34 -8.51 -9.12
C LYS A 313 -2.65 -9.42 -7.94
N GLU A 314 -3.26 -10.56 -8.23
CA GLU A 314 -3.45 -11.66 -7.28
C GLU A 314 -2.08 -12.13 -6.77
N VAL A 315 -1.90 -12.22 -5.46
CA VAL A 315 -0.66 -12.69 -4.85
C VAL A 315 -0.83 -14.17 -4.53
N VAL A 316 -0.20 -15.03 -5.34
CA VAL A 316 -0.12 -16.46 -5.05
C VAL A 316 0.80 -16.64 -3.84
N THR A 317 0.25 -17.09 -2.72
CA THR A 317 0.99 -17.34 -1.47
C THR A 317 0.73 -18.76 -0.96
N VAL A 318 1.63 -19.25 -0.10
CA VAL A 318 1.46 -20.51 0.63
C VAL A 318 1.11 -20.18 2.08
N ALA A 319 -0.02 -20.70 2.58
CA ALA A 319 -0.50 -20.41 3.93
C ALA A 319 0.58 -20.70 5.00
N GLY A 320 0.79 -19.76 5.93
CA GLY A 320 1.78 -19.89 7.02
C GLY A 320 3.23 -19.54 6.66
N GLU A 321 3.57 -19.35 5.38
CA GLU A 321 4.94 -19.00 4.96
C GLU A 321 5.31 -17.56 5.37
N GLU A 322 4.36 -16.62 5.30
CA GLU A 322 4.58 -15.24 5.78
C GLU A 322 4.80 -15.16 7.29
N ALA A 323 4.08 -15.97 8.07
CA ALA A 323 4.26 -16.08 9.51
C ALA A 323 5.65 -16.66 9.84
N ARG A 324 6.11 -17.65 9.05
CA ARG A 324 7.46 -18.22 9.16
C ARG A 324 8.55 -17.21 8.77
N LYS A 325 8.38 -16.44 7.70
CA LYS A 325 9.29 -15.36 7.30
C LYS A 325 9.38 -14.27 8.36
N ARG A 326 8.26 -13.89 8.97
CA ARG A 326 8.22 -12.95 10.11
C ARG A 326 8.89 -13.49 11.37
N ALA A 327 8.74 -14.78 11.66
CA ALA A 327 9.41 -15.44 12.79
C ALA A 327 10.93 -15.55 12.58
N ALA A 328 11.38 -15.96 11.38
CA ALA A 328 12.81 -16.07 11.05
C ALA A 328 13.53 -14.71 11.05
N ALA A 329 12.84 -13.61 10.69
CA ALA A 329 13.38 -12.26 10.80
C ALA A 329 13.52 -11.75 12.25
N SER A 330 12.88 -12.42 13.22
CA SER A 330 12.96 -12.06 14.65
C SER A 330 14.07 -12.80 15.42
N ASP A 331 14.63 -13.86 14.83
CA ASP A 331 15.70 -14.68 15.44
C ASP A 331 17.12 -14.26 14.99
N GLY A 332 17.25 -13.25 14.12
CA GLY A 332 18.52 -12.68 13.69
C GLY A 332 19.05 -11.59 14.62
N ASP A 333 20.11 -11.93 15.38
CA ASP A 333 21.02 -11.10 16.18
C ASP A 333 20.52 -9.77 16.79
N ALA A 334 20.34 -9.79 18.11
CA ALA A 334 19.80 -8.73 18.96
C ALA A 334 20.81 -7.60 19.27
N SER A 335 21.56 -7.11 18.28
CA SER A 335 22.61 -6.08 18.49
C SER A 335 22.53 -4.85 17.58
N THR A 336 21.34 -4.46 17.08
CA THR A 336 21.18 -3.15 16.40
C THR A 336 19.85 -2.45 16.73
N THR A 337 19.47 -2.40 18.00
CA THR A 337 18.33 -1.59 18.47
C THR A 337 18.83 -0.42 19.30
N ASN A 338 19.34 0.63 18.64
CA ASN A 338 19.44 2.00 19.18
C ASN A 338 19.79 2.99 18.05
N ALA A 339 18.80 3.35 17.26
CA ALA A 339 18.87 4.50 16.34
C ALA A 339 17.45 5.02 16.03
N ILE A 340 16.69 5.38 17.06
CA ILE A 340 15.42 6.12 16.92
C ILE A 340 15.49 7.34 17.84
N ALA A 341 16.37 8.26 17.47
CA ALA A 341 16.39 9.64 17.95
C ALA A 341 17.22 10.50 16.98
N SER A 342 17.00 10.36 15.67
CA SER A 342 17.56 11.20 14.59
C SER A 342 17.03 10.69 13.23
N SER A 343 15.85 11.10 12.79
CA SER A 343 15.45 10.87 11.39
C SER A 343 14.53 11.97 10.86
N SER A 344 15.06 13.19 10.84
CA SER A 344 14.80 14.09 9.73
C SER A 344 15.60 13.59 8.51
N THR A 345 14.94 13.43 7.36
CA THR A 345 15.55 13.16 6.03
C THR A 345 16.40 11.88 5.89
N THR A 346 15.74 10.76 5.61
CA THR A 346 16.02 9.78 4.54
C THR A 346 15.19 8.53 4.85
N ALA A 347 14.38 8.05 3.90
CA ALA A 347 13.78 6.73 3.99
C ALA A 347 14.87 5.72 4.37
N SER A 348 14.64 4.89 5.40
CA SER A 348 15.59 3.83 5.74
C SER A 348 15.65 2.86 4.56
N ALA A 349 16.64 3.04 3.69
CA ALA A 349 16.93 2.12 2.63
C ALA A 349 17.24 0.77 3.28
N ALA A 350 16.32 -0.21 3.15
CA ALA A 350 16.71 -1.60 3.33
C ALA A 350 18.00 -1.82 2.51
N ALA A 351 19.03 -2.38 3.15
CA ALA A 351 20.37 -2.44 2.57
C ALA A 351 20.30 -3.12 1.19
N VAL A 352 20.97 -2.52 0.20
CA VAL A 352 21.13 -3.09 -1.14
C VAL A 352 21.69 -4.51 -0.99
N ARG A 353 21.03 -5.50 -1.62
CA ARG A 353 21.51 -6.87 -1.66
C ARG A 353 22.83 -6.93 -2.41
N SER A 354 23.82 -7.59 -1.82
CA SER A 354 25.09 -7.87 -2.51
C SER A 354 24.81 -8.69 -3.78
N VAL A 355 25.35 -8.25 -4.92
CA VAL A 355 25.22 -8.93 -6.21
C VAL A 355 26.61 -9.10 -6.83
N PRO A 356 26.84 -10.17 -7.60
CA PRO A 356 28.09 -10.37 -8.31
C PRO A 356 28.44 -9.21 -9.26
N PRO A 357 29.73 -8.93 -9.51
CA PRO A 357 30.15 -7.90 -10.46
C PRO A 357 29.63 -8.11 -11.88
N SER A 358 29.43 -9.37 -12.29
CA SER A 358 28.86 -9.74 -13.59
C SER A 358 27.45 -9.17 -13.80
N PHE A 359 26.61 -9.15 -12.75
CA PHE A 359 25.26 -8.59 -12.83
C PHE A 359 25.28 -7.09 -13.07
N VAL A 360 26.21 -6.39 -12.42
CA VAL A 360 26.38 -4.94 -12.64
C VAL A 360 26.88 -4.68 -14.06
N ALA A 361 27.79 -5.50 -14.58
CA ALA A 361 28.23 -5.41 -15.97
C ALA A 361 27.08 -5.68 -16.96
N ALA A 362 26.24 -6.68 -16.68
CA ALA A 362 25.08 -7.01 -17.50
C ALA A 362 24.05 -5.87 -17.55
N VAL A 363 23.73 -5.23 -16.42
CA VAL A 363 22.84 -4.05 -16.39
C VAL A 363 23.40 -2.91 -17.23
N ARG A 364 24.70 -2.64 -17.16
CA ARG A 364 25.35 -1.61 -17.99
C ARG A 364 25.27 -1.93 -19.48
N LYS A 365 25.46 -3.19 -19.85
CA LYS A 365 25.35 -3.67 -21.23
C LYS A 365 23.92 -3.46 -21.75
N ILE A 366 22.92 -3.95 -21.02
CA ILE A 366 21.51 -3.79 -21.35
C ILE A 366 21.12 -2.31 -21.52
N LEU A 367 21.59 -1.43 -20.62
CA LEU A 367 21.35 0.01 -20.75
C LEU A 367 21.96 0.58 -22.03
N ALA A 368 23.20 0.20 -22.38
CA ALA A 368 23.85 0.63 -23.61
C ALA A 368 23.10 0.14 -24.86
N ASP A 369 22.66 -1.12 -24.87
CA ASP A 369 21.91 -1.71 -25.99
C ASP A 369 20.55 -1.03 -26.18
N ILE A 370 19.84 -0.73 -25.08
CA ILE A 370 18.57 0.02 -25.10
C ILE A 370 18.79 1.43 -25.63
N VAL A 371 19.83 2.12 -25.17
CA VAL A 371 20.17 3.46 -25.67
C VAL A 371 20.49 3.39 -27.17
N ALA A 372 21.25 2.40 -27.63
CA ALA A 372 21.55 2.24 -29.05
C ALA A 372 20.29 1.96 -29.89
N ALA A 373 19.34 1.19 -29.36
CA ALA A 373 18.14 0.77 -30.09
C ALA A 373 16.99 1.80 -30.09
N LEU A 374 16.88 2.65 -29.06
CA LEU A 374 15.77 3.60 -28.93
C LEU A 374 16.11 4.98 -29.51
N ASP A 375 15.27 5.43 -30.44
CA ASP A 375 15.27 6.79 -30.94
C ASP A 375 14.51 7.76 -30.00
N PRO A 376 14.77 9.08 -30.08
CA PRO A 376 14.12 10.06 -29.22
C PRO A 376 12.58 10.12 -29.33
N ALA A 377 11.99 9.79 -30.49
CA ALA A 377 10.54 9.79 -30.65
C ALA A 377 9.92 8.59 -29.94
N SER A 378 10.51 7.40 -30.07
CA SER A 378 10.11 6.20 -29.34
C SER A 378 10.21 6.40 -27.82
N LEU A 379 11.24 7.07 -27.33
CA LEU A 379 11.39 7.41 -25.89
C LEU A 379 10.26 8.31 -25.38
N ARG A 380 9.85 9.32 -26.17
CA ARG A 380 8.73 10.22 -25.81
C ARG A 380 7.41 9.47 -25.75
N VAL A 381 7.15 8.56 -26.69
CA VAL A 381 5.95 7.73 -26.67
C VAL A 381 5.97 6.80 -25.45
N MET A 382 7.12 6.19 -25.16
CA MET A 382 7.28 5.33 -24.00
C MET A 382 7.07 6.09 -22.67
N ALA A 383 7.40 7.38 -22.63
CA ALA A 383 7.20 8.23 -21.46
C ALA A 383 5.75 8.37 -21.01
N THR A 384 4.76 8.09 -21.87
CA THR A 384 3.33 8.08 -21.51
C THR A 384 2.66 6.71 -21.73
N HIS A 385 3.41 5.71 -22.19
CA HIS A 385 2.89 4.36 -22.46
C HIS A 385 2.67 3.58 -21.15
N PRO A 386 1.49 2.98 -20.88
CA PRO A 386 1.18 2.35 -19.59
C PRO A 386 2.10 1.17 -19.23
N THR A 387 2.60 0.45 -20.23
CA THR A 387 3.50 -0.69 -20.04
C THR A 387 4.96 -0.27 -20.05
N GLY A 388 5.31 0.70 -20.89
CA GLY A 388 6.70 1.08 -21.14
C GLY A 388 7.22 2.12 -20.16
N ASN A 389 6.36 3.02 -19.69
CA ASN A 389 6.71 4.05 -18.71
C ASN A 389 7.30 3.47 -17.41
N PRO A 390 6.74 2.40 -16.79
CA PRO A 390 7.37 1.77 -15.62
C PRO A 390 8.77 1.19 -15.89
N VAL A 391 9.00 0.65 -17.09
CA VAL A 391 10.33 0.14 -17.48
C VAL A 391 11.30 1.31 -17.64
N LEU A 392 10.88 2.36 -18.35
CA LEU A 392 11.66 3.59 -18.53
C LEU A 392 12.03 4.25 -17.19
N GLN A 393 11.09 4.32 -16.24
CA GLN A 393 11.37 4.79 -14.87
C GLN A 393 12.52 4.00 -14.25
N LEU A 394 12.43 2.67 -14.24
CA LEU A 394 13.47 1.81 -13.65
C LEU A 394 14.82 1.99 -14.34
N LEU A 395 14.86 2.02 -15.68
CA LEU A 395 16.09 2.20 -16.45
C LEU A 395 16.77 3.54 -16.12
N LEU A 396 16.01 4.63 -16.07
CA LEU A 396 16.51 5.95 -15.70
C LEU A 396 17.02 6.00 -14.26
N GLU A 397 16.33 5.35 -13.32
CA GLU A 397 16.82 5.26 -11.95
C GLU A 397 18.13 4.46 -11.83
N LEU A 398 18.29 3.41 -12.62
CA LEU A 398 19.52 2.62 -12.66
C LEU A 398 20.67 3.45 -13.25
N GLU A 399 20.46 4.12 -14.37
CA GLU A 399 21.45 5.01 -15.01
C GLU A 399 21.88 6.14 -14.07
N MET A 400 20.93 6.90 -13.51
CA MET A 400 21.23 8.00 -12.58
C MET A 400 21.84 7.50 -11.26
N GLY A 401 21.54 6.26 -10.85
CA GLY A 401 22.13 5.62 -9.68
C GLY A 401 23.60 5.25 -9.86
N GLU A 402 23.99 4.82 -11.06
CA GLU A 402 25.37 4.52 -11.44
C GLU A 402 26.25 5.79 -11.44
N GLU A 403 25.75 6.90 -12.02
CA GLU A 403 26.48 8.18 -12.06
C GLU A 403 26.85 8.73 -10.68
N LYS A 404 26.01 8.48 -9.66
CA LYS A 404 26.30 8.89 -8.28
C LYS A 404 27.52 8.16 -7.70
N LYS A 405 27.78 6.92 -8.15
CA LYS A 405 28.90 6.10 -7.69
C LYS A 405 30.21 6.42 -8.44
N THR A 406 30.13 6.72 -9.72
CA THR A 406 31.30 6.98 -10.60
C THR A 406 31.86 8.39 -10.53
N LYS A 407 31.15 9.37 -9.96
CA LYS A 407 31.64 10.75 -9.74
C LYS A 407 32.90 10.90 -8.86
N LYS A 408 33.47 9.79 -8.35
CA LYS A 408 34.79 9.77 -7.69
C LYS A 408 35.99 9.59 -8.64
N GLY A 409 35.80 9.48 -9.95
CA GLY A 409 36.89 9.63 -10.91
C GLY A 409 36.67 8.94 -12.25
N LYS A 410 36.19 9.69 -13.26
CA LYS A 410 36.55 9.63 -14.70
C LYS A 410 35.57 10.48 -15.53
N GLU A 411 36.00 10.78 -16.75
CA GLU A 411 35.42 11.70 -17.75
C GLU A 411 33.91 11.54 -17.96
N ALA A 412 33.23 12.67 -18.14
CA ALA A 412 31.80 12.70 -18.44
C ALA A 412 31.55 12.07 -19.81
N LYS A 413 30.67 11.06 -19.88
CA LYS A 413 30.09 10.63 -21.15
C LYS A 413 29.38 11.81 -21.82
N GLU A 414 29.42 11.88 -23.14
CA GLU A 414 28.65 12.88 -23.89
C GLU A 414 27.15 12.74 -23.55
N GLU A 415 26.44 13.85 -23.43
CA GLU A 415 25.03 13.86 -22.99
C GLU A 415 24.14 13.00 -23.92
N ASP A 416 24.46 12.93 -25.21
CA ASP A 416 23.71 12.18 -26.24
C ASP A 416 23.84 10.64 -26.15
N ASP A 417 24.81 10.15 -25.37
CA ASP A 417 25.07 8.72 -25.14
C ASP A 417 24.30 8.14 -23.93
N THR A 418 23.49 8.95 -23.26
CA THR A 418 22.71 8.54 -22.08
C THR A 418 21.22 8.51 -22.37
N LEU A 419 20.50 7.62 -21.68
CA LEU A 419 19.04 7.53 -21.77
C LEU A 419 18.40 8.85 -21.31
N LEU A 420 18.91 9.44 -20.23
CA LEU A 420 18.45 10.72 -19.70
C LEU A 420 18.68 11.87 -20.69
N GLY A 421 19.86 11.95 -21.32
CA GLY A 421 20.17 13.00 -22.29
C GLY A 421 19.34 12.88 -23.57
N ARG A 422 19.09 11.66 -24.06
CA ARG A 422 18.16 11.45 -25.19
C ARG A 422 16.71 11.80 -24.85
N LEU A 423 16.28 11.55 -23.61
CA LEU A 423 14.94 11.92 -23.16
C LEU A 423 14.77 13.44 -23.03
N LEU A 424 15.80 14.13 -22.52
CA LEU A 424 15.84 15.58 -22.28
C LEU A 424 17.00 16.24 -23.02
N PRO A 425 16.92 16.37 -24.37
CA PRO A 425 18.03 16.83 -25.18
C PRO A 425 18.44 18.27 -24.81
N GLY A 426 19.75 18.48 -24.63
CA GLY A 426 20.35 19.78 -24.25
C GLY A 426 20.01 20.26 -22.85
N ALA A 427 19.36 19.44 -22.00
CA ALA A 427 19.09 19.79 -20.62
C ALA A 427 20.38 19.71 -19.80
N PRO A 428 20.65 20.64 -18.88
CA PRO A 428 19.69 21.53 -18.23
C PRO A 428 19.39 22.85 -18.96
N ALA A 429 20.19 23.26 -19.95
CA ALA A 429 20.06 24.58 -20.57
C ALA A 429 18.80 24.70 -21.44
N SER A 430 18.43 23.64 -22.17
CA SER A 430 17.24 23.64 -23.02
C SER A 430 15.94 23.85 -22.23
N LEU A 431 15.88 23.45 -20.95
CA LEU A 431 14.68 23.57 -20.12
C LEU A 431 14.21 25.03 -19.89
N SER A 432 15.08 26.03 -20.08
CA SER A 432 14.67 27.44 -20.00
C SER A 432 14.01 27.96 -21.28
N ASP A 433 14.19 27.29 -22.42
CA ASP A 433 13.51 27.62 -23.66
C ASP A 433 12.17 26.88 -23.73
N PRO A 434 11.01 27.58 -23.69
CA PRO A 434 9.69 26.96 -23.72
C PRO A 434 9.39 26.15 -24.99
N GLN A 435 10.09 26.46 -26.09
CA GLN A 435 9.97 25.76 -27.38
C GLN A 435 10.93 24.58 -27.51
N SER A 436 11.82 24.39 -26.53
CA SER A 436 12.74 23.26 -26.59
C SER A 436 11.97 21.93 -26.47
N PRO A 437 12.46 20.88 -27.14
CA PRO A 437 11.83 19.57 -27.05
C PRO A 437 11.83 19.00 -25.62
N ALA A 438 12.78 19.39 -24.76
CA ALA A 438 12.83 18.99 -23.37
C ALA A 438 11.76 19.70 -22.53
N ALA A 439 11.59 21.02 -22.68
CA ALA A 439 10.58 21.78 -21.96
C ALA A 439 9.16 21.37 -22.36
N GLU A 440 8.93 21.10 -23.66
CA GLU A 440 7.65 20.58 -24.16
C GLU A 440 7.29 19.23 -23.53
N LEU A 441 8.25 18.30 -23.47
CA LEU A 441 8.03 17.01 -22.83
C LEU A 441 7.64 17.19 -21.36
N ILE A 442 8.38 18.00 -20.59
CA ILE A 442 8.06 18.26 -19.17
C ILE A 442 6.64 18.83 -19.02
N ARG A 443 6.25 19.82 -19.83
CA ARG A 443 4.89 20.40 -19.80
C ARG A 443 3.81 19.34 -20.04
N THR A 444 4.06 18.40 -20.95
CA THR A 444 3.17 17.26 -21.22
C THR A 444 3.10 16.30 -20.03
N LEU A 445 4.25 15.93 -19.45
CA LEU A 445 4.32 14.97 -18.34
C LEU A 445 3.64 15.48 -17.06
N VAL A 446 3.65 16.79 -16.80
CA VAL A 446 3.06 17.37 -15.57
C VAL A 446 1.58 17.02 -15.40
N TYR A 447 0.80 17.00 -16.49
CA TYR A 447 -0.64 16.74 -16.44
C TYR A 447 -1.04 15.35 -16.96
N ASP A 448 -0.11 14.60 -17.55
CA ASP A 448 -0.38 13.25 -18.02
C ASP A 448 -0.45 12.24 -16.86
N ARG A 449 -1.47 11.38 -16.85
CA ARG A 449 -1.71 10.42 -15.75
C ARG A 449 -0.60 9.39 -15.60
N ILE A 450 0.10 9.05 -16.68
CA ILE A 450 1.18 8.07 -16.70
C ILE A 450 2.53 8.80 -16.65
N GLY A 451 2.69 9.83 -17.47
CA GLY A 451 3.87 10.67 -17.58
C GLY A 451 4.23 11.39 -16.29
N SER A 452 3.26 11.77 -15.47
CA SER A 452 3.53 12.39 -14.16
C SER A 452 4.34 11.49 -13.23
N ARG A 453 4.19 10.15 -13.32
CA ARG A 453 5.00 9.18 -12.56
C ARG A 453 6.46 9.15 -13.02
N LEU A 454 6.68 9.33 -14.32
CA LEU A 454 8.03 9.53 -14.84
C LEU A 454 8.62 10.85 -14.36
N LEU A 455 7.84 11.92 -14.33
CA LEU A 455 8.29 13.21 -13.80
C LEU A 455 8.64 13.13 -12.31
N GLU A 456 7.87 12.39 -11.50
CA GLU A 456 8.24 12.08 -10.11
C GLU A 456 9.63 11.41 -10.04
N THR A 457 9.87 10.43 -10.91
CA THR A 457 11.15 9.71 -10.99
C THR A 457 12.31 10.63 -11.35
N LEU A 458 12.12 11.50 -12.36
CA LEU A 458 13.10 12.50 -12.77
C LEU A 458 13.39 13.49 -11.62
N VAL A 459 12.35 13.97 -10.94
CA VAL A 459 12.50 14.89 -9.80
C VAL A 459 13.24 14.24 -8.63
N ASN A 460 13.00 12.96 -8.34
CA ASN A 460 13.64 12.27 -7.21
C ASN A 460 15.11 11.94 -7.49
N ASN A 461 15.43 11.54 -8.73
CA ASN A 461 16.70 10.88 -9.02
C ASN A 461 17.72 11.74 -9.79
N SER A 462 17.26 12.77 -10.52
CA SER A 462 18.12 13.60 -11.38
C SER A 462 19.28 14.27 -10.65
N PRO A 463 20.41 14.58 -11.33
CA PRO A 463 21.48 15.38 -10.76
C PRO A 463 21.00 16.75 -10.26
N GLY A 464 21.68 17.32 -9.25
CA GLY A 464 21.31 18.61 -8.65
C GLY A 464 21.18 19.76 -9.65
N ARG A 465 22.05 19.81 -10.67
CA ARG A 465 22.01 20.83 -11.73
C ARG A 465 20.75 20.73 -12.59
N LEU A 466 20.38 19.52 -12.99
CA LEU A 466 19.17 19.25 -13.79
C LEU A 466 17.90 19.59 -13.00
N PHE A 467 17.82 19.15 -11.74
CA PHE A 467 16.69 19.48 -10.89
C PHE A 467 16.50 20.97 -10.67
N LYS A 468 17.58 21.73 -10.44
CA LYS A 468 17.49 23.19 -10.29
C LYS A 468 16.92 23.86 -11.53
N ALA A 469 17.35 23.44 -12.72
CA ALA A 469 16.81 23.96 -13.98
C ALA A 469 15.34 23.58 -14.16
N LEU A 470 14.98 22.32 -13.89
CA LEU A 470 13.60 21.82 -13.92
C LEU A 470 12.68 22.60 -12.95
N TYR A 471 13.14 22.81 -11.71
CA TYR A 471 12.40 23.59 -10.72
C TYR A 471 12.22 25.04 -11.18
N ALA A 472 13.30 25.69 -11.62
CA ALA A 472 13.27 27.08 -12.04
C ALA A 472 12.35 27.32 -13.24
N SER A 473 12.36 26.45 -14.26
CA SER A 473 11.56 26.64 -15.46
C SER A 473 10.08 26.25 -15.30
N THR A 474 9.79 25.27 -14.45
CA THR A 474 8.46 24.65 -14.40
C THR A 474 7.67 25.00 -13.13
N PHE A 475 8.33 25.11 -11.98
CA PHE A 475 7.67 25.11 -10.67
C PHE A 475 7.86 26.39 -9.84
N ALA A 476 8.97 27.11 -10.06
CA ALA A 476 9.27 28.36 -9.37
C ALA A 476 8.28 29.47 -9.78
N ALA A 477 8.06 30.42 -8.87
CA ALA A 477 7.25 31.60 -9.17
C ALA A 477 7.96 32.45 -10.25
N GLN A 478 7.22 32.85 -11.28
CA GLN A 478 7.75 33.68 -12.37
C GLN A 478 7.07 35.04 -12.34
N VAL A 479 7.82 36.11 -12.65
CA VAL A 479 7.23 37.43 -12.88
C VAL A 479 6.47 37.35 -14.20
N GLU A 480 5.18 37.69 -14.22
CA GLU A 480 4.48 37.89 -15.47
C GLU A 480 5.06 39.17 -16.11
N ALA A 481 5.59 39.07 -17.32
CA ALA A 481 5.92 40.26 -18.09
C ALA A 481 4.57 40.89 -18.46
N ASP A 482 4.23 42.00 -17.82
CA ASP A 482 3.14 42.84 -18.27
C ASP A 482 3.42 43.18 -19.75
N ASP A 483 2.53 42.77 -20.65
CA ASP A 483 2.53 43.27 -22.03
C ASP A 483 2.45 44.79 -21.95
N ALA A 484 3.61 45.43 -22.07
CA ALA A 484 3.76 46.87 -21.97
C ALA A 484 3.15 47.52 -23.22
N ASP A 485 1.83 47.67 -23.23
CA ASP A 485 1.19 48.78 -23.93
C ASP A 485 1.58 50.06 -23.19
N GLU A 486 2.56 50.77 -23.74
CA GLU A 486 3.31 51.88 -23.15
C GLU A 486 2.47 53.16 -22.88
N SER A 487 1.14 53.07 -23.01
CA SER A 487 0.22 54.22 -23.05
C SER A 487 -0.57 54.51 -21.76
N SER A 488 -0.50 53.67 -20.72
CA SER A 488 -1.22 53.92 -19.46
C SER A 488 -0.31 53.84 -18.22
N LYS A 489 0.45 54.93 -17.99
CA LYS A 489 1.12 55.18 -16.71
C LYS A 489 0.10 55.51 -15.62
N GLU A 490 -0.53 54.49 -15.05
CA GLU A 490 -1.04 54.56 -13.69
C GLU A 490 -0.34 53.52 -12.82
N LYS A 491 0.08 53.96 -11.65
CA LYS A 491 1.17 53.40 -10.85
C LYS A 491 0.65 52.30 -9.92
N ASP A 492 0.01 51.26 -10.46
CA ASP A 492 -0.37 50.10 -9.67
C ASP A 492 0.84 49.17 -9.51
N THR A 493 1.39 49.16 -8.30
CA THR A 493 2.66 48.49 -7.93
C THR A 493 2.50 46.99 -7.62
N SER A 494 1.45 46.35 -8.14
CA SER A 494 1.25 44.90 -7.95
C SER A 494 1.84 44.12 -9.13
N THR A 495 3.14 43.83 -9.09
CA THR A 495 3.76 42.84 -9.99
C THR A 495 3.02 41.51 -9.84
N SER A 496 2.32 41.06 -10.89
CA SER A 496 1.68 39.75 -10.88
C SER A 496 2.73 38.66 -11.10
N PHE A 497 2.62 37.61 -10.29
CA PHE A 497 3.49 36.44 -10.39
C PHE A 497 2.65 35.26 -10.84
N ALA A 498 3.13 34.54 -11.86
CA ALA A 498 2.66 33.20 -12.13
C ALA A 498 2.98 32.33 -10.91
N ARG A 499 2.00 31.55 -10.45
CA ARG A 499 2.14 30.66 -9.28
C ARG A 499 1.96 29.18 -9.68
N PRO A 500 2.90 28.59 -10.45
CA PRO A 500 2.74 27.22 -10.96
C PRO A 500 2.53 26.21 -9.83
N MET A 501 3.27 26.34 -8.73
CA MET A 501 3.17 25.41 -7.60
C MET A 501 1.78 25.44 -6.96
N ALA A 502 1.18 26.62 -6.81
CA ALA A 502 -0.20 26.73 -6.34
C ALA A 502 -1.19 26.03 -7.28
N VAL A 503 -0.98 26.11 -8.60
CA VAL A 503 -1.83 25.42 -9.59
C VAL A 503 -1.64 23.90 -9.52
N TYR A 504 -0.40 23.42 -9.55
CA TYR A 504 -0.11 22.00 -9.60
C TYR A 504 -0.52 21.25 -8.33
N LEU A 505 -0.32 21.84 -7.14
CA LEU A 505 -0.71 21.20 -5.89
C LEU A 505 -2.23 20.99 -5.74
N ARG A 506 -3.04 21.78 -6.46
CA ARG A 506 -4.50 21.65 -6.49
C ARG A 506 -5.00 20.66 -7.54
N ASN A 507 -4.18 20.37 -8.54
CA ASN A 507 -4.51 19.46 -9.63
C ASN A 507 -4.44 18.00 -9.16
N ASP A 508 -5.24 17.11 -9.76
CA ASP A 508 -5.34 15.72 -9.38
C ASP A 508 -4.18 14.84 -9.86
N VAL A 509 -3.45 15.28 -10.89
CA VAL A 509 -2.30 14.60 -11.48
C VAL A 509 -1.00 15.32 -11.16
N ALA A 510 -0.93 16.64 -11.43
CA ALA A 510 0.28 17.43 -11.25
C ALA A 510 0.71 17.58 -9.78
N CYS A 511 -0.18 17.30 -8.82
CA CYS A 511 0.17 17.35 -7.40
C CYS A 511 1.24 16.32 -7.00
N TYR A 512 1.30 15.15 -7.66
CA TYR A 512 2.27 14.11 -7.32
C TYR A 512 3.73 14.54 -7.64
N PRO A 513 4.08 14.95 -8.86
CA PRO A 513 5.42 15.49 -9.13
C PRO A 513 5.69 16.76 -8.33
N ALA A 514 4.70 17.60 -8.08
CA ALA A 514 4.85 18.79 -7.23
C ALA A 514 5.20 18.44 -5.77
N ILE A 515 4.62 17.39 -5.19
CA ILE A 515 4.99 16.85 -3.87
C ILE A 515 6.47 16.43 -3.88
N ARG A 516 6.93 15.73 -4.92
CA ARG A 516 8.35 15.33 -5.05
C ARG A 516 9.29 16.54 -5.13
N VAL A 517 8.86 17.61 -5.80
CA VAL A 517 9.60 18.86 -5.82
C VAL A 517 9.75 19.41 -4.40
N LEU A 518 8.66 19.53 -3.63
CA LEU A 518 8.68 19.99 -2.24
C LEU A 518 9.61 19.15 -1.35
N GLU A 519 9.65 17.83 -1.57
CA GLU A 519 10.55 16.92 -0.84
C GLU A 519 12.04 17.25 -1.08
N ARG A 520 12.37 17.77 -2.27
CA ARG A 520 13.75 18.03 -2.68
C ARG A 520 14.22 19.47 -2.43
N LEU A 521 13.32 20.45 -2.35
CA LEU A 521 13.66 21.87 -2.16
C LEU A 521 14.55 22.14 -0.94
N GLY A 522 15.41 23.15 -1.08
CA GLY A 522 16.14 23.76 0.02
C GLY A 522 15.23 24.59 0.95
N ARG A 523 15.80 25.12 2.04
CA ARG A 523 15.06 25.95 2.99
C ARG A 523 14.46 27.20 2.34
N ASP A 524 15.27 27.98 1.62
CA ASP A 524 14.86 29.28 1.08
C ASP A 524 13.82 29.12 -0.03
N GLU A 525 14.01 28.14 -0.93
CA GLU A 525 13.05 27.81 -1.99
C GLU A 525 11.71 27.34 -1.41
N LEU A 526 11.72 26.52 -0.35
CA LEU A 526 10.52 26.08 0.33
C LEU A 526 9.77 27.26 0.99
N VAL A 527 10.49 28.16 1.65
CA VAL A 527 9.91 29.39 2.21
C VAL A 527 9.29 30.25 1.12
N ALA A 528 9.98 30.42 -0.02
CA ALA A 528 9.45 31.18 -1.15
C ALA A 528 8.16 30.55 -1.70
N VAL A 529 8.11 29.23 -1.89
CA VAL A 529 6.89 28.53 -2.31
C VAL A 529 5.74 28.77 -1.32
N ILE A 530 5.99 28.62 -0.02
CA ILE A 530 4.94 28.79 1.01
C ILE A 530 4.43 30.22 1.03
N THR A 531 5.33 31.19 1.08
CA THR A 531 4.96 32.61 1.25
C THR A 531 4.43 33.25 -0.02
N GLN A 532 5.04 32.98 -1.18
CA GLN A 532 4.73 33.66 -2.45
C GLN A 532 3.68 32.94 -3.28
N GLN A 533 3.48 31.63 -3.10
CA GLN A 533 2.53 30.85 -3.90
C GLN A 533 1.36 30.27 -3.10
N ILE A 534 1.59 29.77 -1.88
CA ILE A 534 0.56 29.08 -1.08
C ILE A 534 -0.22 30.03 -0.17
N LEU A 535 0.48 30.86 0.60
CA LEU A 535 -0.11 31.81 1.55
C LEU A 535 -0.36 33.20 0.94
N ALA A 536 0.10 33.43 -0.29
CA ALA A 536 -0.07 34.71 -0.95
C ALA A 536 -1.55 35.00 -1.23
N ALA A 537 -1.95 36.27 -1.03
CA ALA A 537 -3.31 36.72 -1.26
C ALA A 537 -3.77 36.43 -2.71
N PRO A 538 -5.06 36.17 -2.93
CA PRO A 538 -5.59 36.00 -4.28
C PRO A 538 -5.34 37.25 -5.12
N THR A 539 -4.84 37.10 -6.35
CA THR A 539 -4.63 38.22 -7.27
C THR A 539 -5.96 38.73 -7.85
N ALA A 540 -6.06 40.04 -8.11
CA ALA A 540 -7.27 40.68 -8.61
C ALA A 540 -7.77 40.11 -9.96
N ALA A 541 -6.87 39.58 -10.79
CA ALA A 541 -7.21 38.89 -12.05
C ALA A 541 -8.10 37.64 -11.85
N SER A 542 -8.09 37.03 -10.67
CA SER A 542 -8.99 35.91 -10.33
C SER A 542 -10.43 36.35 -10.00
N MET A 543 -10.70 37.66 -9.95
CA MET A 543 -12.03 38.21 -9.60
C MET A 543 -12.96 38.40 -10.81
N SER A 544 -12.51 38.11 -12.04
CA SER A 544 -13.38 38.19 -13.22
C SER A 544 -14.30 36.96 -13.33
N GLY A 545 -15.48 37.03 -12.69
CA GLY A 545 -16.68 36.33 -13.20
C GLY A 545 -17.47 35.41 -12.27
N ARG A 546 -17.15 35.26 -10.98
CA ARG A 546 -18.04 34.55 -10.03
C ARG A 546 -18.16 35.32 -8.71
N THR A 547 -19.37 35.38 -8.16
CA THR A 547 -19.81 36.17 -6.99
C THR A 547 -19.23 35.74 -5.64
N ALA A 548 -18.19 34.89 -5.62
CA ALA A 548 -17.52 34.44 -4.40
C ALA A 548 -16.03 34.74 -4.49
N ALA A 549 -15.45 35.34 -3.43
CA ALA A 549 -14.02 35.58 -3.35
C ALA A 549 -13.25 34.26 -3.53
N PRO A 550 -12.18 34.21 -4.35
CA PRO A 550 -11.39 33.00 -4.53
C PRO A 550 -10.84 32.53 -3.17
N ALA A 551 -11.23 31.32 -2.76
CA ALA A 551 -10.76 30.70 -1.52
C ALA A 551 -9.23 30.59 -1.52
N ALA A 552 -8.58 30.79 -0.36
CA ALA A 552 -7.13 30.63 -0.22
C ALA A 552 -6.67 29.25 -0.70
N VAL A 553 -5.42 29.12 -1.19
CA VAL A 553 -4.90 27.84 -1.72
C VAL A 553 -5.06 26.71 -0.70
N VAL A 554 -4.79 26.98 0.58
CA VAL A 554 -4.97 26.02 1.68
C VAL A 554 -6.43 25.58 1.82
N ALA A 555 -7.40 26.50 1.70
CA ALA A 555 -8.82 26.17 1.71
C ALA A 555 -9.21 25.26 0.54
N GLN A 556 -8.69 25.53 -0.65
CA GLN A 556 -8.92 24.70 -1.83
C GLN A 556 -8.26 23.31 -1.70
N LEU A 557 -7.10 23.21 -1.03
CA LEU A 557 -6.47 21.91 -0.73
C LEU A 557 -7.33 21.09 0.25
N VAL A 558 -7.94 21.74 1.25
CA VAL A 558 -8.85 21.07 2.20
C VAL A 558 -10.14 20.63 1.51
N GLU A 559 -10.77 21.51 0.74
CA GLU A 559 -12.00 21.22 -0.02
C GLU A 559 -11.81 20.04 -0.99
N ARG A 560 -10.65 19.96 -1.65
CA ARG A 560 -10.30 18.88 -2.57
C ARG A 560 -9.64 17.67 -1.90
N GLN A 561 -9.62 17.62 -0.57
CA GLN A 561 -9.07 16.54 0.25
C GLN A 561 -7.60 16.19 -0.07
N ARG A 562 -6.79 17.19 -0.44
CA ARG A 562 -5.36 17.05 -0.78
C ARG A 562 -4.47 17.08 0.46
N PHE A 563 -4.79 16.27 1.47
CA PHE A 563 -4.11 16.29 2.76
C PHE A 563 -2.64 15.85 2.68
N SER A 564 -2.26 15.01 1.71
CA SER A 564 -0.87 14.61 1.47
C SER A 564 0.03 15.79 1.10
N VAL A 565 -0.51 16.80 0.39
CA VAL A 565 0.22 18.06 0.11
C VAL A 565 0.49 18.80 1.40
N LEU A 566 -0.53 19.00 2.23
CA LEU A 566 -0.40 19.71 3.50
C LEU A 566 0.56 18.99 4.45
N ARG A 567 0.48 17.64 4.51
CA ARG A 567 1.40 16.80 5.27
C ARG A 567 2.83 17.04 4.82
N THR A 568 3.07 16.99 3.51
CA THR A 568 4.39 17.23 2.93
C THR A 568 4.91 18.61 3.32
N LEU A 569 4.11 19.67 3.19
CA LEU A 569 4.52 21.03 3.56
C LEU A 569 4.98 21.11 5.02
N PHE A 570 4.21 20.57 5.97
CA PHE A 570 4.60 20.57 7.39
C PHE A 570 5.86 19.75 7.67
N VAL A 571 5.93 18.52 7.14
CA VAL A 571 7.09 17.63 7.33
C VAL A 571 8.35 18.25 6.73
N ARG A 572 8.25 18.90 5.56
CA ARG A 572 9.38 19.58 4.92
C ARG A 572 9.77 20.86 5.65
N CYS A 573 8.83 21.62 6.19
CA CYS A 573 9.13 22.76 7.05
C CYS A 573 9.96 22.34 8.27
N ALA A 574 9.55 21.26 8.94
CA ALA A 574 10.29 20.71 10.08
C ALA A 574 11.68 20.21 9.68
N ALA A 575 11.78 19.41 8.61
CA ALA A 575 13.05 18.85 8.13
C ALA A 575 14.05 19.92 7.67
N ARG A 576 13.58 21.08 7.19
CA ARG A 576 14.42 22.20 6.74
C ARG A 576 14.59 23.31 7.79
N SER A 577 14.04 23.13 8.99
CA SER A 577 14.06 24.13 10.07
C SER A 577 13.56 25.50 9.59
N VAL A 578 12.43 25.52 8.86
CA VAL A 578 11.77 26.75 8.42
C VAL A 578 11.34 27.58 9.64
N ASP A 579 11.37 28.90 9.51
CA ASP A 579 11.05 29.83 10.58
C ASP A 579 9.64 29.60 11.16
N GLN A 580 9.53 29.64 12.48
CA GLN A 580 8.26 29.36 13.18
C GLN A 580 7.14 30.34 12.81
N THR A 581 7.48 31.53 12.31
CA THR A 581 6.51 32.53 11.83
C THR A 581 5.75 32.02 10.60
N VAL A 582 6.48 31.51 9.60
CA VAL A 582 5.91 30.94 8.37
C VAL A 582 5.10 29.68 8.69
N VAL A 583 5.63 28.81 9.55
CA VAL A 583 4.92 27.61 10.00
C VAL A 583 3.62 27.97 10.74
N ARG A 584 3.64 29.00 11.60
CA ARG A 584 2.45 29.49 12.30
C ARG A 584 1.40 30.04 11.33
N GLN A 585 1.81 30.80 10.31
CA GLN A 585 0.90 31.29 9.27
C GLN A 585 0.26 30.15 8.49
N LEU A 586 1.03 29.09 8.18
CA LEU A 586 0.50 27.89 7.52
C LEU A 586 -0.50 27.12 8.41
N VAL A 587 -0.22 26.99 9.70
CA VAL A 587 -1.17 26.40 10.67
C VAL A 587 -2.45 27.23 10.74
N GLU A 588 -2.34 28.56 10.76
CA GLU A 588 -3.51 29.45 10.83
C GLU A 588 -4.35 29.38 9.55
N ALA A 589 -3.72 29.34 8.37
CA ALA A 589 -4.42 29.14 7.11
C ALA A 589 -5.16 27.79 7.06
N LEU A 590 -4.58 26.72 7.63
CA LEU A 590 -5.25 25.43 7.76
C LEU A 590 -6.43 25.49 8.73
N ARG A 591 -6.28 26.18 9.87
CA ARG A 591 -7.37 26.38 10.84
C ARG A 591 -8.53 27.13 10.22
N GLN A 592 -8.27 28.19 9.47
CA GLN A 592 -9.30 28.94 8.72
C GLN A 592 -9.98 28.05 7.68
N ALA A 593 -9.20 27.29 6.91
CA ALA A 593 -9.72 26.38 5.89
C ALA A 593 -10.69 25.31 6.43
N VAL A 594 -10.48 24.84 7.66
CA VAL A 594 -11.37 23.87 8.32
C VAL A 594 -12.49 24.53 9.15
N GLY A 595 -12.55 25.86 9.21
CA GLY A 595 -13.54 26.61 10.00
C GLY A 595 -13.21 26.73 11.50
N ALA A 596 -11.97 26.44 11.91
CA ALA A 596 -11.49 26.48 13.30
C ALA A 596 -10.92 27.85 13.72
N GLU A 597 -11.56 28.94 13.29
CA GLU A 597 -11.12 30.32 13.53
C GLU A 597 -11.29 30.72 15.00
N ARG A 598 -12.41 30.33 15.62
CA ARG A 598 -12.71 30.66 17.02
C ARG A 598 -12.22 29.56 17.95
N HIS A 599 -12.05 29.91 19.23
CA HIS A 599 -11.69 28.93 20.26
C HIS A 599 -12.75 27.82 20.40
N SER A 600 -14.03 28.15 20.24
CA SER A 600 -15.17 27.20 20.24
C SER A 600 -15.05 26.11 19.18
N ASP A 601 -14.45 26.41 18.03
CA ASP A 601 -14.42 25.54 16.86
C ASP A 601 -13.10 24.76 16.75
N SER A 602 -12.33 24.68 17.83
CA SER A 602 -11.01 24.03 17.81
C SER A 602 -11.09 22.53 17.50
N ALA A 603 -12.23 21.87 17.74
CA ALA A 603 -12.47 20.47 17.39
C ALA A 603 -12.49 20.23 15.87
N LYS A 604 -12.89 21.24 15.07
CA LYS A 604 -13.09 21.10 13.62
C LYS A 604 -11.84 20.66 12.85
N LEU A 605 -10.65 20.95 13.38
CA LEU A 605 -9.40 20.46 12.79
C LEU A 605 -9.36 18.93 12.73
N ILE A 606 -9.74 18.23 13.79
CA ILE A 606 -9.76 16.76 13.79
C ILE A 606 -11.06 16.24 13.20
N THR A 607 -12.21 16.85 13.51
CA THR A 607 -13.48 16.28 13.06
C THR A 607 -13.64 16.36 11.53
N ARG A 608 -13.23 17.46 10.90
CA ARG A 608 -13.29 17.61 9.44
C ARG A 608 -12.24 16.81 8.69
N LEU A 609 -11.03 16.65 9.25
CA LEU A 609 -9.93 15.94 8.59
C LEU A 609 -9.97 14.43 8.83
N CYS A 610 -10.39 13.99 10.02
CA CYS A 610 -10.23 12.60 10.47
C CYS A 610 -11.56 11.88 10.76
N LEU A 611 -12.68 12.60 10.90
CA LEU A 611 -13.98 12.00 11.20
C LEU A 611 -15.02 12.21 10.09
N GLY A 612 -14.68 12.92 9.01
CA GLY A 612 -15.58 13.14 7.87
C GLY A 612 -16.77 14.06 8.16
N GLU A 613 -16.77 14.81 9.28
CA GLU A 613 -17.86 15.74 9.59
C GLU A 613 -17.88 16.90 8.57
N SER A 614 -18.99 17.06 7.82
CA SER A 614 -19.26 18.23 6.98
C SER A 614 -19.86 19.38 7.81
N ASP A 615 -19.50 20.63 7.50
CA ASP A 615 -20.17 21.81 8.05
C ASP A 615 -21.59 21.89 7.47
N GLY A 616 -22.62 21.48 8.23
CA GLY A 616 -24.03 21.74 7.94
C GLY A 616 -24.89 20.50 7.70
N ASP A 617 -26.16 20.59 8.12
CA ASP A 617 -27.22 19.58 7.98
C ASP A 617 -27.22 18.97 6.58
N VAL A 618 -26.68 17.76 6.46
CA VAL A 618 -26.92 16.92 5.29
C VAL A 618 -28.38 16.51 5.41
N ASP A 619 -29.22 17.05 4.53
CA ASP A 619 -30.61 16.65 4.39
C ASP A 619 -30.63 15.11 4.30
N GLU A 620 -31.32 14.45 5.23
CA GLU A 620 -31.41 12.98 5.32
C GLU A 620 -31.91 12.34 4.00
N SER A 621 -32.43 13.17 3.08
CA SER A 621 -32.80 12.83 1.71
C SER A 621 -31.63 12.42 0.80
N GLU A 622 -30.38 12.87 1.04
CA GLU A 622 -29.20 12.46 0.24
C GLU A 622 -28.57 11.14 0.70
N LYS A 623 -28.63 10.80 2.00
CA LYS A 623 -28.14 9.49 2.51
C LYS A 623 -28.95 8.30 2.00
N LEU A 624 -30.17 8.54 1.52
CA LEU A 624 -31.07 7.52 0.99
C LEU A 624 -30.81 7.17 -0.49
N ARG A 625 -29.91 7.91 -1.17
CA ARG A 625 -29.36 7.48 -2.46
C ARG A 625 -28.11 6.66 -2.18
N GLY A 626 -28.26 5.33 -2.14
CA GLY A 626 -27.16 4.40 -1.87
C GLY A 626 -25.87 4.82 -2.58
N GLY A 627 -24.85 5.17 -1.80
CA GLY A 627 -23.55 5.59 -2.32
C GLY A 627 -22.92 4.47 -3.13
N ASP A 628 -22.28 4.82 -4.24
CA ASP A 628 -21.44 3.87 -4.97
C ASP A 628 -20.30 3.42 -4.05
N VAL A 629 -19.97 2.12 -4.02
CA VAL A 629 -18.84 1.54 -3.26
C VAL A 629 -17.53 2.29 -3.54
N ARG A 630 -17.42 2.93 -4.70
CA ARG A 630 -16.29 3.76 -5.08
C ARG A 630 -16.17 5.06 -4.28
N ASP A 631 -17.28 5.68 -3.92
CA ASP A 631 -17.29 6.94 -3.16
C ASP A 631 -16.94 6.70 -1.69
N GLU A 632 -17.44 5.61 -1.10
CA GLU A 632 -17.06 5.17 0.26
C GLU A 632 -15.55 4.92 0.37
N LYS A 633 -14.94 4.24 -0.61
CA LYS A 633 -13.49 4.00 -0.64
C LYS A 633 -12.68 5.28 -0.74
N LYS A 634 -13.18 6.25 -1.52
CA LYS A 634 -12.52 7.55 -1.69
C LYS A 634 -12.59 8.38 -0.42
N GLU A 635 -13.73 8.36 0.27
CA GLU A 635 -13.91 9.02 1.56
C GLU A 635 -13.04 8.39 2.64
N ALA A 636 -13.00 7.06 2.73
CA ALA A 636 -12.12 6.34 3.65
C ALA A 636 -10.64 6.68 3.41
N ALA A 637 -10.20 6.74 2.15
CA ALA A 637 -8.84 7.16 1.80
C ALA A 637 -8.55 8.63 2.18
N ALA A 638 -9.52 9.53 1.98
CA ALA A 638 -9.39 10.92 2.40
C ALA A 638 -9.25 11.05 3.92
N VAL A 639 -10.07 10.32 4.69
CA VAL A 639 -9.97 10.26 6.16
C VAL A 639 -8.62 9.70 6.60
N ALA A 640 -8.12 8.64 5.97
CA ALA A 640 -6.80 8.08 6.25
C ALA A 640 -5.69 9.12 6.02
N HIS A 641 -5.69 9.80 4.86
CA HIS A 641 -4.74 10.88 4.58
C HIS A 641 -4.86 12.06 5.58
N GLY A 642 -6.07 12.37 6.05
CA GLY A 642 -6.29 13.38 7.08
C GLY A 642 -5.68 12.97 8.43
N CYS A 643 -5.85 11.71 8.82
CA CYS A 643 -5.23 11.17 10.04
C CYS A 643 -3.70 11.21 9.96
N LEU A 644 -3.14 10.92 8.78
CA LEU A 644 -1.71 10.99 8.50
C LEU A 644 -1.17 12.41 8.56
N LEU A 645 -1.93 13.41 8.12
CA LEU A 645 -1.60 14.83 8.27
C LEU A 645 -1.58 15.23 9.75
N VAL A 646 -2.62 14.90 10.51
CA VAL A 646 -2.72 15.25 11.93
C VAL A 646 -1.62 14.59 12.75
N THR A 647 -1.33 13.32 12.49
CA THR A 647 -0.24 12.58 13.15
C THR A 647 1.12 13.23 12.85
N ALA A 648 1.38 13.62 11.60
CA ALA A 648 2.61 14.32 11.23
C ALA A 648 2.72 15.70 11.90
N MET A 649 1.63 16.48 11.95
CA MET A 649 1.61 17.76 12.67
C MET A 649 1.88 17.60 14.16
N GLN A 650 1.36 16.54 14.78
CA GLN A 650 1.56 16.26 16.19
C GLN A 650 3.02 15.93 16.54
N ALA A 651 3.74 15.30 15.61
CA ALA A 651 5.17 14.99 15.75
C ALA A 651 6.08 16.22 15.58
N ILE A 652 5.56 17.36 15.10
CA ILE A 652 6.35 18.58 14.87
C ILE A 652 6.17 19.55 16.06
N PRO A 653 7.23 19.81 16.85
CA PRO A 653 7.15 20.71 18.00
C PRO A 653 6.72 22.13 17.61
N GLY A 654 6.10 22.83 18.56
CA GLY A 654 5.66 24.22 18.38
C GLY A 654 4.23 24.35 17.83
N PRO A 655 3.95 25.31 16.93
CA PRO A 655 2.59 25.62 16.49
C PRO A 655 1.77 24.42 15.95
N PRO A 656 2.33 23.49 15.14
CA PRO A 656 1.57 22.35 14.64
C PRO A 656 1.07 21.42 15.75
N ALA A 657 1.96 20.94 16.63
CA ALA A 657 1.58 20.09 17.75
C ALA A 657 0.61 20.78 18.72
N GLN A 658 0.78 22.08 18.98
CA GLN A 658 -0.13 22.86 19.82
C GLN A 658 -1.54 22.94 19.23
N ALA A 659 -1.67 23.11 17.91
CA ALA A 659 -2.96 23.14 17.24
C ALA A 659 -3.69 21.78 17.33
N VAL A 660 -2.97 20.68 17.13
CA VAL A 660 -3.52 19.31 17.27
C VAL A 660 -3.93 19.03 18.72
N GLN A 661 -3.07 19.37 19.69
CA GLN A 661 -3.38 19.20 21.12
C GLN A 661 -4.64 19.99 21.53
N LYS A 662 -4.77 21.24 21.07
CA LYS A 662 -5.97 22.05 21.32
C LYS A 662 -7.22 21.42 20.71
N SER A 663 -7.10 20.82 19.53
CA SER A 663 -8.21 20.13 18.87
C SER A 663 -8.61 18.84 19.60
N LEU A 664 -7.64 18.00 19.98
CA LEU A 664 -7.87 16.79 20.79
C LEU A 664 -8.56 17.11 22.13
N LEU A 665 -8.19 18.23 22.76
CA LEU A 665 -8.83 18.69 23.98
C LEU A 665 -10.26 19.18 23.77
N ALA A 666 -10.60 19.68 22.58
CA ALA A 666 -11.94 20.17 22.27
C ALA A 666 -12.95 19.06 21.88
N LEU A 667 -12.49 17.84 21.57
CA LEU A 667 -13.38 16.72 21.20
C LEU A 667 -14.30 16.29 22.36
N SER A 668 -15.52 15.85 22.02
CA SER A 668 -16.39 15.18 23.00
C SER A 668 -15.83 13.82 23.42
N SER A 669 -16.35 13.25 24.52
CA SER A 669 -15.97 11.90 24.96
C SER A 669 -16.27 10.83 23.89
N GLU A 670 -17.36 11.01 23.15
CA GLU A 670 -17.81 10.12 22.09
C GLU A 670 -16.94 10.27 20.82
N GLN A 671 -16.67 11.51 20.39
CA GLN A 671 -15.78 11.77 19.26
C GLN A 671 -14.36 11.25 19.50
N LEU A 672 -13.85 11.40 20.74
CA LEU A 672 -12.54 10.87 21.11
C LEU A 672 -12.52 9.33 21.12
N ALA A 673 -13.59 8.68 21.58
CA ALA A 673 -13.73 7.23 21.52
C ALA A 673 -13.83 6.75 20.06
N HIS A 674 -14.61 7.42 19.22
CA HIS A 674 -14.73 7.12 17.79
C HIS A 674 -13.37 7.25 17.09
N LEU A 675 -12.64 8.35 17.31
CA LEU A 675 -11.28 8.55 16.80
C LEU A 675 -10.34 7.41 17.23
N ALA A 676 -10.46 6.93 18.47
CA ALA A 676 -9.65 5.84 19.00
C ALA A 676 -10.01 4.45 18.43
N THR A 677 -11.18 4.27 17.82
CA THR A 677 -11.67 2.95 17.39
C THR A 677 -11.95 2.80 15.90
N ALA A 678 -12.08 3.88 15.13
CA ALA A 678 -12.51 3.86 13.73
C ALA A 678 -11.53 3.13 12.81
N THR A 679 -10.26 3.56 12.75
CA THR A 679 -9.22 2.95 11.93
C THR A 679 -7.88 2.91 12.67
N THR A 680 -6.92 2.15 12.14
CA THR A 680 -5.55 2.15 12.67
C THR A 680 -4.94 3.55 12.62
N ALA A 681 -5.15 4.27 11.50
CA ALA A 681 -4.68 5.64 11.31
C ALA A 681 -5.28 6.63 12.31
N SER A 682 -6.59 6.52 12.59
CA SER A 682 -7.25 7.41 13.55
C SER A 682 -6.80 7.13 15.00
N ALA A 683 -6.67 5.85 15.36
CA ALA A 683 -6.17 5.42 16.67
C ALA A 683 -4.71 5.87 16.90
N ALA A 684 -3.89 5.90 15.84
CA ALA A 684 -2.50 6.36 15.91
C ALA A 684 -2.38 7.81 16.41
N ILE A 685 -3.34 8.70 16.12
CA ILE A 685 -3.35 10.07 16.64
C ILE A 685 -3.44 10.07 18.17
N VAL A 686 -4.34 9.24 18.72
CA VAL A 686 -4.53 9.12 20.18
C VAL A 686 -3.34 8.43 20.82
N ILE A 687 -2.81 7.37 20.21
CA ILE A 687 -1.62 6.64 20.69
C ILE A 687 -0.41 7.58 20.75
N THR A 688 -0.14 8.31 19.67
CA THR A 688 0.98 9.26 19.63
C THR A 688 0.82 10.39 20.65
N ALA A 689 -0.42 10.80 20.95
CA ALA A 689 -0.68 11.83 21.95
C ALA A 689 -0.41 11.30 23.36
N ILE A 690 -0.76 10.04 23.61
CA ILE A 690 -0.50 9.32 24.85
C ILE A 690 0.97 8.92 24.97
N ALA A 691 1.72 8.76 23.88
CA ALA A 691 3.14 8.40 23.92
C ALA A 691 4.07 9.61 24.09
N ALA A 692 3.60 10.83 23.82
CA ALA A 692 4.44 12.04 23.88
C ALA A 692 5.06 12.24 25.28
N THR A 693 6.40 12.31 25.35
CA THR A 693 7.18 12.55 26.57
C THR A 693 7.59 14.02 26.67
N ASN A 694 7.80 14.51 27.90
CA ASN A 694 8.15 15.91 28.15
C ASN A 694 9.64 16.25 27.84
N SER A 695 10.37 15.43 27.06
CA SER A 695 11.82 15.58 26.86
C SER A 695 12.20 16.86 26.12
N ASP A 696 11.24 17.48 25.42
CA ASP A 696 11.40 18.83 24.91
C ASP A 696 11.22 19.83 26.07
N SER A 697 12.34 20.38 26.53
CA SER A 697 12.53 21.35 27.63
C SER A 697 11.64 22.62 27.61
N HIS A 698 10.69 22.72 26.67
CA HIS A 698 9.82 23.87 26.44
C HIS A 698 8.33 23.61 26.72
N SER A 699 7.91 22.40 27.10
CA SER A 699 6.48 22.05 27.22
C SER A 699 6.06 21.54 28.60
N ARG A 700 5.94 22.44 29.59
CA ARG A 700 5.32 22.13 30.89
C ARG A 700 3.80 21.83 30.80
N SER A 701 3.19 21.96 29.62
CA SER A 701 1.75 21.85 29.37
C SER A 701 1.28 20.50 28.83
N GLN A 702 2.15 19.50 28.59
CA GLN A 702 1.74 18.21 27.99
C GLN A 702 1.19 17.18 28.98
N ALA A 703 1.68 17.14 30.22
CA ALA A 703 1.13 16.28 31.28
C ALA A 703 -0.40 16.46 31.52
N PRO A 704 -0.97 17.69 31.56
CA PRO A 704 -2.42 17.86 31.70
C PRO A 704 -3.21 17.41 30.48
N VAL A 705 -2.63 17.45 29.27
CA VAL A 705 -3.30 17.00 28.03
C VAL A 705 -3.56 15.49 28.10
N VAL A 706 -2.51 14.71 28.39
CA VAL A 706 -2.62 13.24 28.43
C VAL A 706 -3.58 12.80 29.53
N LYS A 707 -3.51 13.41 30.72
CA LYS A 707 -4.48 13.16 31.80
C LYS A 707 -5.93 13.36 31.32
N GLN A 708 -6.22 14.48 30.66
CA GLN A 708 -7.57 14.80 30.20
C GLN A 708 -8.07 13.87 29.09
N LEU A 709 -7.18 13.47 28.17
CA LEU A 709 -7.52 12.50 27.11
C LEU A 709 -7.85 11.14 27.72
N VAL A 710 -6.96 10.62 28.57
CA VAL A 710 -7.15 9.30 29.19
C VAL A 710 -8.38 9.29 30.10
N ALA A 711 -8.64 10.35 30.86
CA ALA A 711 -9.84 10.45 31.70
C ALA A 711 -11.14 10.40 30.89
N ARG A 712 -11.19 11.03 29.72
CA ARG A 712 -12.36 10.99 28.82
C ARG A 712 -12.53 9.67 28.08
N LEU A 713 -11.49 8.84 27.99
CA LEU A 713 -11.56 7.51 27.39
C LEU A 713 -12.06 6.43 28.36
N VAL A 714 -12.03 6.69 29.68
CA VAL A 714 -12.47 5.71 30.70
C VAL A 714 -13.87 5.15 30.44
N PRO A 715 -14.91 5.97 30.13
CA PRO A 715 -16.25 5.44 29.88
C PRO A 715 -16.32 4.47 28.68
N ALA A 716 -15.41 4.62 27.70
CA ALA A 716 -15.38 3.81 26.48
C ALA A 716 -14.46 2.57 26.59
N TYR A 717 -14.07 2.15 27.80
CA TYR A 717 -13.11 1.05 28.03
C TYR A 717 -13.45 -0.23 27.26
N LEU A 718 -14.73 -0.61 27.19
CA LEU A 718 -15.16 -1.85 26.56
C LEU A 718 -15.08 -1.73 25.03
N GLN A 719 -15.58 -0.62 24.47
CA GLN A 719 -15.51 -0.31 23.04
C GLN A 719 -14.05 -0.32 22.55
N LEU A 720 -13.15 0.29 23.32
CA LEU A 720 -11.71 0.27 23.04
C LEU A 720 -11.16 -1.15 23.08
N ALA A 721 -11.51 -1.94 24.10
CA ALA A 721 -10.95 -3.27 24.29
C ALA A 721 -11.41 -4.31 23.27
N THR A 722 -12.60 -4.14 22.69
CA THR A 722 -13.14 -5.05 21.66
C THR A 722 -12.85 -4.59 20.23
N SER A 723 -12.42 -3.33 20.04
CA SER A 723 -12.09 -2.79 18.71
C SER A 723 -10.72 -3.29 18.20
N PRO A 724 -10.60 -3.69 16.92
CA PRO A 724 -9.33 -4.01 16.27
C PRO A 724 -8.29 -2.89 16.34
N SER A 725 -8.70 -1.62 16.37
CA SER A 725 -7.79 -0.47 16.45
C SER A 725 -7.69 0.06 17.89
N GLY A 726 -8.82 0.08 18.62
CA GLY A 726 -8.91 0.64 19.97
C GLY A 726 -8.08 -0.10 21.02
N HIS A 727 -7.84 -1.40 20.85
CA HIS A 727 -7.08 -2.17 21.83
C HIS A 727 -5.64 -1.64 21.97
N ALA A 728 -5.05 -1.14 20.87
CA ALA A 728 -3.71 -0.56 20.86
C ALA A 728 -3.63 0.73 21.69
N VAL A 729 -4.71 1.50 21.75
CA VAL A 729 -4.82 2.69 22.63
C VAL A 729 -4.73 2.28 24.10
N LEU A 730 -5.46 1.23 24.51
CA LEU A 730 -5.39 0.71 25.87
C LEU A 730 -4.00 0.15 26.21
N VAL A 731 -3.34 -0.50 25.26
CA VAL A 731 -1.95 -0.96 25.42
C VAL A 731 -1.00 0.23 25.66
N ALA A 732 -1.13 1.30 24.87
CA ALA A 732 -0.34 2.52 25.06
C ALA A 732 -0.58 3.18 26.44
N ILE A 733 -1.83 3.19 26.92
CA ILE A 733 -2.18 3.76 28.24
C ILE A 733 -1.48 3.01 29.38
N VAL A 734 -1.49 1.68 29.36
CA VAL A 734 -0.89 0.90 30.46
C VAL A 734 0.65 0.97 30.43
N GLN A 735 1.25 1.06 29.24
CA GLN A 735 2.69 1.21 29.04
C GLN A 735 3.24 2.56 29.50
N ARG A 736 2.44 3.65 29.45
CA ARG A 736 2.88 4.97 29.91
C ARG A 736 3.18 4.96 31.41
N PRO A 737 4.36 5.40 31.89
CA PRO A 737 4.70 5.36 33.31
C PRO A 737 3.75 6.21 34.16
N SER A 738 3.50 5.78 35.40
CA SER A 738 2.83 6.63 36.41
C SER A 738 3.82 7.34 37.33
N ARG A 739 5.10 6.94 37.30
CA ARG A 739 6.23 7.56 38.01
C ARG A 739 7.42 7.59 37.06
N VAL A 740 8.16 8.70 37.06
CA VAL A 740 9.49 8.77 36.44
C VAL A 740 10.47 8.19 37.44
N ALA A 741 11.31 7.25 37.01
CA ALA A 741 12.46 6.82 37.80
C ALA A 741 13.49 7.97 37.80
N ASP A 742 13.91 8.42 38.98
CA ASP A 742 14.97 9.42 39.10
C ASP A 742 16.27 8.86 38.50
N ALA A 743 16.68 9.35 37.33
CA ALA A 743 17.99 9.08 36.75
C ALA A 743 19.16 9.63 37.61
N SER A 744 18.87 10.28 38.73
CA SER A 744 19.86 10.79 39.69
C SER A 744 20.07 9.90 40.93
N ALA A 745 19.32 8.80 41.08
CA ALA A 745 19.46 7.90 42.25
C ALA A 745 20.75 7.04 42.25
N GLY A 746 21.60 7.17 41.22
CA GLY A 746 22.90 6.49 41.11
C GLY A 746 24.13 7.32 41.52
N ALA A 747 23.99 8.62 41.83
CA ALA A 747 25.12 9.47 42.21
C ALA A 747 25.02 9.83 43.70
N SER A 748 25.85 9.16 44.50
CA SER A 748 26.07 9.42 45.92
C SER A 748 26.39 10.90 46.21
N GLY A 749 25.72 11.49 47.22
CA GLY A 749 26.27 12.64 47.97
C GLY A 749 25.33 13.82 48.25
N GLY A 750 24.63 13.73 49.39
CA GLY A 750 24.15 14.80 50.27
C GLY A 750 23.83 16.22 49.73
N THR A 751 22.54 16.59 49.74
CA THR A 751 22.03 17.86 50.31
C THR A 751 20.49 17.76 50.50
N PRO A 752 19.89 18.30 51.58
CA PRO A 752 18.45 18.25 51.78
C PRO A 752 17.73 19.53 51.34
N ALA A 753 16.43 19.36 51.05
CA ALA A 753 15.37 20.38 51.07
C ALA A 753 15.40 21.49 50.00
N GLY A 754 15.00 21.11 48.79
CA GLY A 754 14.24 21.96 47.87
C GLY A 754 13.28 21.05 47.11
N ALA A 755 11.98 21.32 47.15
CA ALA A 755 10.93 20.42 46.66
C ALA A 755 11.15 19.99 45.19
N PHE A 756 11.71 18.80 45.00
CA PHE A 756 11.77 18.12 43.71
C PHE A 756 10.37 17.63 43.35
N VAL A 757 9.74 18.31 42.39
CA VAL A 757 8.42 17.90 41.87
C VAL A 757 8.63 16.69 40.99
N ALA A 758 8.29 15.49 41.50
CA ALA A 758 8.14 14.31 40.68
C ALA A 758 7.10 14.62 39.58
N HIS A 759 7.53 14.70 38.33
CA HIS A 759 6.62 14.92 37.21
C HIS A 759 5.78 13.64 37.01
N LEU A 760 4.50 13.65 37.42
CA LEU A 760 3.58 12.55 37.11
C LEU A 760 3.27 12.55 35.60
N GLU A 761 3.68 11.51 34.87
CA GLU A 761 3.41 11.38 33.43
C GLU A 761 1.97 10.91 33.12
N LEU A 762 1.39 10.02 33.94
CA LEU A 762 -0.02 9.63 33.91
C LEU A 762 -0.55 9.29 35.31
N PRO A 763 -1.62 9.95 35.81
CA PRO A 763 -2.17 9.64 37.13
C PRO A 763 -2.60 8.19 37.30
N PHE A 764 -2.07 7.54 38.33
CA PHE A 764 -2.28 6.12 38.60
C PHE A 764 -3.77 5.71 38.72
N HIS A 765 -4.61 6.56 39.31
CA HIS A 765 -6.04 6.29 39.48
C HIS A 765 -6.78 6.08 38.15
N LEU A 766 -6.27 6.63 37.03
CA LEU A 766 -6.85 6.40 35.72
C LEU A 766 -6.59 4.97 35.23
N LYS A 767 -5.37 4.46 35.44
CA LYS A 767 -5.07 3.03 35.17
C LYS A 767 -5.92 2.12 36.05
N GLU A 768 -6.10 2.49 37.33
CA GLU A 768 -6.96 1.76 38.27
C GLU A 768 -8.42 1.73 37.80
N ALA A 769 -8.96 2.84 37.29
CA ALA A 769 -10.31 2.90 36.75
C ALA A 769 -10.51 1.94 35.56
N PHE A 770 -9.58 1.95 34.59
CA PHE A 770 -9.63 1.03 33.45
C PHE A 770 -9.58 -0.43 33.87
N VAL A 771 -8.57 -0.83 34.68
CA VAL A 771 -8.43 -2.24 35.06
C VAL A 771 -9.60 -2.71 35.92
N SER A 772 -10.18 -1.84 36.75
CA SER A 772 -11.38 -2.17 37.54
C SER A 772 -12.55 -2.53 36.63
N GLN A 773 -12.81 -1.75 35.59
CA GLN A 773 -13.89 -1.99 34.63
C GLN A 773 -13.60 -3.16 33.68
N LEU A 774 -12.38 -3.27 33.14
CA LEU A 774 -11.98 -4.39 32.29
C LEU A 774 -12.07 -5.73 33.05
N SER A 775 -11.74 -5.72 34.34
CA SER A 775 -11.79 -6.92 35.17
C SER A 775 -13.20 -7.46 35.38
N THR A 776 -14.27 -6.71 35.12
CA THR A 776 -15.65 -7.22 35.21
C THR A 776 -16.16 -7.85 33.91
N GLN A 777 -15.42 -7.70 32.78
CA GLN A 777 -15.88 -8.09 31.44
C GLN A 777 -15.07 -9.26 30.85
N GLU A 778 -14.83 -10.32 31.63
CA GLU A 778 -13.95 -11.44 31.26
C GLU A 778 -14.41 -12.22 30.04
N ASP A 779 -15.69 -12.61 30.02
CA ASP A 779 -16.24 -13.44 28.94
C ASP A 779 -16.17 -12.68 27.60
N THR A 780 -16.59 -11.41 27.59
CA THR A 780 -16.56 -10.54 26.41
C THR A 780 -15.14 -10.32 25.89
N LEU A 781 -14.18 -10.04 26.78
CA LEU A 781 -12.79 -9.80 26.37
C LEU A 781 -12.10 -11.07 25.85
N ARG A 782 -12.42 -12.25 26.39
CA ARG A 782 -11.82 -13.50 25.93
C ARG A 782 -12.42 -14.02 24.63
N ALA A 783 -13.65 -13.67 24.32
CA ALA A 783 -14.33 -14.05 23.08
C ALA A 783 -13.60 -13.52 21.82
N CYS A 784 -13.08 -12.28 21.87
CA CYS A 784 -12.44 -11.64 20.71
C CYS A 784 -10.90 -11.57 20.81
N TRP A 785 -10.21 -11.51 19.66
CA TRP A 785 -8.74 -11.38 19.64
C TRP A 785 -8.23 -10.08 20.30
N PRO A 786 -8.79 -8.89 20.03
CA PRO A 786 -8.33 -7.64 20.65
C PRO A 786 -8.45 -7.68 22.17
N GLY A 787 -9.58 -8.19 22.69
CA GLY A 787 -9.82 -8.31 24.12
C GLY A 787 -8.83 -9.25 24.81
N ARG A 788 -8.44 -10.36 24.16
CA ARG A 788 -7.36 -11.26 24.66
C ARG A 788 -6.01 -10.56 24.72
N VAL A 789 -5.71 -9.65 23.79
CA VAL A 789 -4.48 -8.83 23.82
C VAL A 789 -4.52 -7.86 24.99
N VAL A 790 -5.62 -7.12 25.18
CA VAL A 790 -5.81 -6.21 26.32
C VAL A 790 -5.70 -6.96 27.65
N TRP A 791 -6.34 -8.11 27.78
CA TRP A 791 -6.32 -8.93 28.99
C TRP A 791 -4.88 -9.29 29.42
N ARG A 792 -4.04 -9.69 28.44
CA ARG A 792 -2.63 -10.00 28.65
C ARG A 792 -1.81 -8.73 28.96
N ALA A 793 -1.96 -7.69 28.16
CA ALA A 793 -1.19 -6.44 28.29
C ALA A 793 -1.45 -5.75 29.64
N TRP A 794 -2.70 -5.74 30.09
CA TRP A 794 -3.11 -5.17 31.37
C TRP A 794 -2.92 -6.12 32.55
N ARG A 795 -2.44 -7.35 32.34
CA ARG A 795 -2.22 -8.38 33.38
C ARG A 795 -3.42 -8.52 34.32
N ILE A 796 -4.64 -8.64 33.77
CA ILE A 796 -5.89 -8.62 34.56
C ILE A 796 -5.97 -9.80 35.55
N ASP A 797 -5.40 -10.96 35.21
CA ASP A 797 -5.30 -12.09 36.15
C ASP A 797 -4.44 -11.76 37.38
N LEU A 798 -3.37 -10.96 37.19
CA LEU A 798 -2.54 -10.47 38.29
C LEU A 798 -3.30 -9.46 39.15
N TRP A 799 -4.10 -8.59 38.52
CA TRP A 799 -4.99 -7.66 39.23
C TRP A 799 -5.99 -8.38 40.15
N ARG A 800 -6.60 -9.47 39.65
CA ARG A 800 -7.58 -10.26 40.40
C ARG A 800 -6.95 -11.12 41.50
N SER A 801 -5.83 -11.77 41.22
CA SER A 801 -5.18 -12.68 42.18
C SER A 801 -4.28 -11.97 43.20
N ARG A 802 -3.50 -10.98 42.75
CA ARG A 802 -2.47 -10.29 43.54
C ARG A 802 -2.44 -8.80 43.22
N ARG A 803 -3.48 -8.08 43.67
CA ARG A 803 -3.64 -6.64 43.43
C ARG A 803 -2.40 -5.82 43.79
N ALA A 804 -1.73 -6.14 44.90
CA ALA A 804 -0.53 -5.42 45.34
C ALA A 804 0.63 -5.53 44.33
N ASP A 805 0.84 -6.72 43.74
CA ASP A 805 1.88 -6.95 42.74
C ASP A 805 1.57 -6.20 41.44
N TRP A 806 0.28 -6.19 41.04
CA TRP A 806 -0.17 -5.41 39.89
C TRP A 806 0.05 -3.90 40.09
N ILE A 807 -0.27 -3.36 41.27
CA ILE A 807 -0.06 -1.94 41.61
C ILE A 807 1.44 -1.59 41.52
N ARG A 808 2.33 -2.47 42.01
CA ARG A 808 3.79 -2.25 41.90
C ARG A 808 4.25 -2.24 40.45
N TRP A 809 3.85 -3.23 39.66
CA TRP A 809 4.19 -3.34 38.24
C TRP A 809 3.71 -2.13 37.42
N SER A 810 2.43 -1.76 37.57
CA SER A 810 1.80 -0.69 36.79
C SER A 810 2.30 0.72 37.15
N LYS A 811 2.79 0.91 38.39
CA LYS A 811 3.45 2.14 38.84
C LYS A 811 4.90 2.24 38.37
N ALA A 812 5.63 1.14 38.36
CA ALA A 812 7.04 1.10 37.99
C ALA A 812 7.28 1.26 36.48
N GLY A 813 6.31 0.87 35.64
CA GLY A 813 6.53 0.87 34.18
C GLY A 813 7.65 -0.12 33.83
N GLU A 814 7.40 -1.41 34.10
CA GLU A 814 8.37 -2.51 34.11
C GLU A 814 9.46 -2.39 35.22
N PRO A 815 9.43 -3.24 36.27
CA PRO A 815 10.61 -3.43 37.11
C PRO A 815 11.67 -4.22 36.31
N GLU A 816 12.91 -3.75 36.35
CA GLU A 816 14.10 -4.46 35.86
C GLU A 816 14.06 -5.94 36.28
N GLY A 817 14.13 -6.84 35.31
CA GLY A 817 14.27 -8.28 35.57
C GLY A 817 13.08 -9.15 35.18
N LEU A 818 12.66 -9.11 33.90
CA LEU A 818 12.05 -10.25 33.20
C LEU A 818 12.01 -9.95 31.69
N GLN A 819 13.18 -9.96 31.05
CA GLN A 819 13.29 -10.08 29.60
C GLN A 819 12.81 -11.48 29.20
N LYS A 820 11.53 -11.61 28.84
CA LYS A 820 11.01 -12.66 27.96
C LYS A 820 9.63 -12.27 27.44
N SER A 821 9.58 -12.11 26.13
CA SER A 821 8.41 -12.05 25.25
C SER A 821 7.36 -10.96 25.52
N THR A 822 7.66 -9.74 25.10
CA THR A 822 6.75 -8.92 24.28
C THR A 822 7.60 -7.87 23.58
N ALA A 823 7.73 -7.98 22.25
CA ALA A 823 8.44 -6.99 21.44
C ALA A 823 7.83 -5.59 21.68
N PRO A 824 8.65 -4.53 21.75
CA PRO A 824 8.14 -3.18 21.85
C PRO A 824 7.42 -2.80 20.56
N LEU A 825 6.08 -2.85 20.57
CA LEU A 825 5.21 -2.21 19.58
C LEU A 825 5.23 -0.68 19.81
N ALA A 826 6.41 -0.07 19.83
CA ALA A 826 6.55 1.38 19.87
C ALA A 826 6.34 1.92 18.44
N ALA A 827 5.61 3.04 18.36
CA ALA A 827 5.27 3.94 17.22
C ALA A 827 5.88 3.70 15.81
N ALA A 828 7.11 3.22 15.68
CA ALA A 828 7.75 2.85 14.42
C ALA A 828 7.05 1.68 13.68
N ALA A 829 6.44 0.73 14.41
CA ALA A 829 5.68 -0.37 13.79
C ALA A 829 4.40 0.14 13.10
N TRP A 830 3.77 1.16 13.67
CA TRP A 830 2.52 1.73 13.14
C TRP A 830 2.74 2.60 11.91
N ASN A 831 3.84 3.34 11.82
CA ASN A 831 4.19 4.05 10.57
C ASN A 831 4.46 3.06 9.41
N ARG A 832 4.99 1.87 9.70
CA ARG A 832 5.23 0.83 8.69
C ARG A 832 3.93 0.17 8.18
N VAL A 833 2.95 -0.04 9.07
CA VAL A 833 1.60 -0.54 8.72
C VAL A 833 0.80 0.54 7.97
N LEU A 834 0.99 1.83 8.30
CA LEU A 834 0.36 2.94 7.59
C LEU A 834 0.96 3.17 6.20
N ASP A 835 2.27 2.94 6.01
CA ASP A 835 2.89 2.93 4.67
C ASP A 835 2.40 1.72 3.83
N GLU A 836 1.96 0.62 4.46
CA GLU A 836 1.31 -0.52 3.79
C GLU A 836 -0.15 -0.21 3.39
N GLU A 837 -0.90 0.54 4.22
CA GLU A 837 -2.28 0.99 3.92
C GLU A 837 -2.33 2.16 2.92
N ASP A 838 -1.36 3.08 2.91
CA ASP A 838 -1.18 4.09 1.85
C ASP A 838 -0.91 3.40 0.48
N GLY A 839 -0.40 2.17 0.54
CA GLY A 839 -0.22 1.22 -0.55
C GLY A 839 -1.50 0.59 -1.12
N GLU A 840 -2.69 0.89 -0.57
CA GLU A 840 -3.98 0.43 -1.10
C GLU A 840 -4.82 1.52 -1.83
N SER A 841 -4.50 2.82 -1.72
CA SER A 841 -5.34 3.90 -2.30
C SER A 841 -4.78 4.81 -3.45
N THR A 842 -3.49 4.76 -3.82
CA THR A 842 -2.91 5.44 -5.02
C THR A 842 -2.96 4.71 -6.37
#